data_AF-A0A948PUF1-F1
#
_entry.id   AF-A0A948PUF1-F1
#
_cell.length_a   1.000
_cell.length_b   1.000
_cell.length_c   1.000
_cell.angle_alpha   90.00
_cell.angle_beta   90.00
_cell.angle_gamma   90.00
#
_symmetry.space_group_name_H-M   'P 1'
#
loop_
_entity.id
_entity.type
_entity.pdbx_description
1 polymer ?
#
loop_
_entity_poly.entity_id
_entity_poly.type
_entity_poly.pdbx_seq_one_letter_code
_entity_poly.pdbx_strand_id
1 'polypeptide(L)'
;MSNKKIEGRLPPQNIEAEQSVLGSLMLDKESIIKIADVLKSDDFYRGIHNIIYQIMLDLYEKNEPIDLLSLTNRLEEKNKLEEVGGHSYLTSLVNMVPTAAHVTHYAKIVKNKKTLRDLIDTSHKITELSYEQPEDIENLVDEAEQRIFGVSQQAISQKFTLVKDGLEEAFERIDKLHRGDEITRGVPTGFNDLDNYLAGFQKSDLIILAARPSLGKTSIALDFVRNAAIKEKIPVAFFSIEMSKEQLIDRLICSQAEVDLWKMRTGRLSGEGPDNDFQRIQRSLDELSVAPIFIDDTPSPTVIQIRAMARRLQSENNLGLIVIDYLQMIQPRNPSDPPVQQVTEISRNLKTLAREINVPVLAISQLSRAVESRSPSIPKLSDLRDSGCLTGDSLIICAKTGKRTPIKKLAQRKKQKPLKVLAVNNHYQLTPHWMTKVFHSGKKMIYELKTKSGRTIKASANHPFLKIQGWTRLDKLQIDDPIALPRSIDIEKAQSSISKDELMLLAHLLGDGCILPNQPYHYTNADIKNIKTVEKTAKKLFKIKTRRVKQKNWYHVYLPSPYRLARGKYHPITNWFKKLNIERVHSWKKQMPEIVFQCNNKDISLFLKHLWSTDGNLSWKYLTGRKPAGNIYYSSSSKALAKQVQHLLLRLNIQSSLRKIKSKKGYRLMYHLYIEGSQNQLKFLKTVGIADNRKKLIPSIVKALKKIIPNPNNDVIPKEAWKYIIEPIKEKMNMSWRTFSLGLEVAYCGSSLFKNGIGRKRMMRAYKVLKDPVISDIANSDLYWDKIVSIKKIGMRDVYDATVEGAHNFIANDIIVHNSLEQDSDVVLLMYREDKDKRDSERKNIAEIMIAKHRNGPIGKIELFFNESQVSFKTLERHLRE
;
A
#
# COMPACT_ATOMS: atom_id res chain seq x y z
N MET A 1 41.10 -23.27 -20.86
CA MET A 1 41.45 -24.63 -20.38
C MET A 1 40.18 -25.33 -19.88
N SER A 2 39.98 -26.60 -20.25
CA SER A 2 39.06 -27.61 -19.67
C SER A 2 37.60 -27.82 -20.15
N ASN A 3 37.14 -27.32 -21.31
CA ASN A 3 35.79 -27.67 -21.82
C ASN A 3 35.62 -29.10 -22.39
N LYS A 4 36.60 -30.00 -22.18
CA LYS A 4 36.63 -31.36 -22.78
C LYS A 4 36.18 -32.51 -21.86
N LYS A 5 35.57 -32.26 -20.69
CA LYS A 5 35.25 -33.32 -19.70
C LYS A 5 33.79 -33.42 -19.22
N ILE A 6 32.86 -32.59 -19.70
CA ILE A 6 31.48 -32.54 -19.17
C ILE A 6 30.46 -33.26 -20.08
N GLU A 7 30.69 -33.33 -21.40
CA GLU A 7 29.81 -34.09 -22.30
C GLU A 7 29.85 -35.60 -21.98
N GLY A 8 28.68 -36.17 -21.64
CA GLY A 8 28.51 -37.59 -21.34
C GLY A 8 28.54 -37.98 -19.85
N ARG A 9 28.64 -37.03 -18.91
CA ARG A 9 28.53 -37.34 -17.47
C ARG A 9 27.06 -37.44 -17.04
N LEU A 10 26.72 -38.52 -16.36
CA LEU A 10 25.43 -38.66 -15.69
C LEU A 10 25.28 -37.61 -14.58
N PRO A 11 24.08 -37.04 -14.36
CA PRO A 11 23.83 -36.16 -13.22
C PRO A 11 24.21 -36.83 -11.89
N PRO A 12 24.67 -36.07 -10.87
CA PRO A 12 25.02 -36.62 -9.57
C PRO A 12 23.89 -37.48 -8.98
N GLN A 13 24.17 -38.75 -8.80
CA GLN A 13 23.24 -39.76 -8.30
C GLN A 13 23.99 -40.79 -7.44
N ASN A 14 23.24 -41.51 -6.60
CA ASN A 14 23.72 -42.73 -5.96
C ASN A 14 22.52 -43.67 -5.84
N ILE A 15 22.38 -44.55 -6.83
CA ILE A 15 21.23 -45.46 -6.92
C ILE A 15 21.24 -46.47 -5.78
N GLU A 16 22.40 -46.96 -5.38
CA GLU A 16 22.54 -47.89 -4.26
C GLU A 16 22.03 -47.26 -2.97
N ALA A 17 22.39 -46.01 -2.68
CA ALA A 17 21.88 -45.28 -1.51
C ALA A 17 20.37 -45.07 -1.58
N GLU A 18 19.80 -44.76 -2.75
CA GLU A 18 18.35 -44.67 -2.93
C GLU A 18 17.67 -46.01 -2.64
N GLN A 19 18.20 -47.11 -3.17
CA GLN A 19 17.69 -48.46 -2.93
C GLN A 19 17.80 -48.84 -1.45
N SER A 20 18.92 -48.52 -0.80
CA SER A 20 19.12 -48.76 0.63
C SER A 20 18.16 -47.96 1.50
N VAL A 21 17.82 -46.71 1.12
CA VAL A 21 16.79 -45.93 1.83
C VAL A 21 15.44 -46.63 1.73
N LEU A 22 14.98 -46.93 0.51
CA LEU A 22 13.66 -47.54 0.29
C LEU A 22 13.55 -48.91 0.96
N GLY A 23 14.58 -49.75 0.85
CA GLY A 23 14.61 -51.04 1.53
C GLY A 23 14.60 -50.91 3.05
N SER A 24 15.36 -49.95 3.62
CA SER A 24 15.41 -49.75 5.07
C SER A 24 14.05 -49.37 5.64
N LEU A 25 13.28 -48.57 4.89
CA LEU A 25 11.92 -48.15 5.26
C LEU A 25 10.92 -49.31 5.30
N MET A 26 11.13 -50.36 4.50
CA MET A 26 10.31 -51.57 4.50
C MET A 26 10.70 -52.57 5.59
N LEU A 27 11.90 -52.44 6.15
CA LEU A 27 12.45 -53.32 7.20
C LEU A 27 12.21 -52.77 8.61
N ASP A 28 12.31 -51.45 8.78
CA ASP A 28 12.15 -50.77 10.08
C ASP A 28 11.08 -49.67 9.99
N LYS A 29 9.97 -49.89 10.70
CA LYS A 29 8.85 -48.96 10.81
C LYS A 29 9.22 -47.58 11.37
N GLU A 30 10.29 -47.47 12.16
CA GLU A 30 10.71 -46.20 12.77
C GLU A 30 11.65 -45.39 11.86
N SER A 31 12.19 -46.02 10.82
CA SER A 31 13.16 -45.39 9.92
C SER A 31 12.56 -44.21 9.14
N ILE A 32 11.27 -44.26 8.80
CA ILE A 32 10.59 -43.15 8.11
C ILE A 32 10.55 -41.87 8.94
N ILE A 33 10.37 -42.00 10.26
CA ILE A 33 10.29 -40.86 11.20
C ILE A 33 11.63 -40.09 11.19
N LYS A 34 12.74 -40.82 11.05
CA LYS A 34 14.09 -40.25 11.07
C LYS A 34 14.43 -39.47 9.81
N ILE A 35 13.77 -39.74 8.67
CA ILE A 35 14.19 -39.20 7.37
C ILE A 35 13.09 -38.48 6.57
N ALA A 36 11.81 -38.59 6.95
CA ALA A 36 10.70 -37.90 6.28
C ALA A 36 10.87 -36.37 6.25
N ASP A 37 11.58 -35.83 7.24
CA ASP A 37 11.90 -34.41 7.34
C ASP A 37 13.13 -33.97 6.53
N VAL A 38 13.93 -34.94 6.08
CA VAL A 38 15.20 -34.72 5.38
C VAL A 38 15.03 -34.90 3.86
N LEU A 39 14.21 -35.89 3.46
CA LEU A 39 14.00 -36.27 2.08
C LEU A 39 12.58 -35.98 1.60
N LYS A 40 12.49 -35.50 0.35
CA LYS A 40 11.26 -35.43 -0.44
C LYS A 40 11.30 -36.48 -1.54
N SER A 41 10.14 -36.85 -2.08
CA SER A 41 10.05 -37.76 -3.24
C SER A 41 10.90 -37.29 -4.43
N ASP A 42 10.92 -35.98 -4.70
CA ASP A 42 11.74 -35.36 -5.77
C ASP A 42 13.26 -35.34 -5.50
N ASP A 43 13.70 -35.75 -4.31
CA ASP A 43 15.13 -35.90 -4.00
C ASP A 43 15.73 -37.18 -4.62
N PHE A 44 14.91 -38.15 -4.99
CA PHE A 44 15.34 -39.38 -5.67
C PHE A 44 15.58 -39.12 -7.17
N TYR A 45 16.68 -39.65 -7.71
CA TYR A 45 17.01 -39.50 -9.12
C TYR A 45 16.13 -40.38 -10.02
N ARG A 46 15.88 -41.63 -9.61
CA ARG A 46 15.04 -42.54 -10.40
C ARG A 46 13.57 -42.22 -10.18
N GLY A 47 12.84 -42.03 -11.28
CA GLY A 47 11.38 -41.82 -11.24
C GLY A 47 10.63 -42.93 -10.50
N ILE A 48 11.05 -44.18 -10.67
CA ILE A 48 10.47 -45.31 -9.92
C ILE A 48 10.66 -45.18 -8.40
N HIS A 49 11.81 -44.67 -7.94
CA HIS A 49 12.09 -44.48 -6.51
C HIS A 49 11.31 -43.30 -5.92
N ASN A 50 11.14 -42.22 -6.70
CA ASN A 50 10.26 -41.11 -6.36
C ASN A 50 8.83 -41.61 -6.09
N ILE A 51 8.30 -42.44 -7.00
CA ILE A 51 6.96 -43.03 -6.87
C ILE A 51 6.88 -43.91 -5.61
N ILE A 52 7.84 -44.81 -5.42
CA ILE A 52 7.87 -45.70 -4.24
C ILE A 52 7.90 -44.88 -2.94
N TYR A 53 8.79 -43.90 -2.83
CA TYR A 53 8.91 -43.06 -1.63
C TYR A 53 7.65 -42.23 -1.38
N GLN A 54 7.01 -41.71 -2.44
CA GLN A 54 5.76 -40.98 -2.31
C GLN A 54 4.64 -41.88 -1.74
N ILE A 55 4.56 -43.14 -2.17
CA ILE A 55 3.57 -44.07 -1.60
C ILE A 55 3.91 -44.45 -0.15
N MET A 56 5.19 -44.57 0.20
CA MET A 56 5.61 -44.76 1.59
C MET A 56 5.20 -43.57 2.47
N LEU A 57 5.37 -42.33 1.98
CA LEU A 57 4.87 -41.13 2.68
C LEU A 57 3.35 -41.16 2.84
N ASP A 58 2.61 -41.53 1.79
CA ASP A 58 1.15 -41.64 1.86
C ASP A 58 0.68 -42.68 2.91
N LEU A 59 1.39 -43.81 3.04
CA LEU A 59 1.11 -44.82 4.07
C LEU A 59 1.42 -44.26 5.47
N TYR A 60 2.55 -43.59 5.62
CA TYR A 60 2.94 -42.94 6.87
C TYR A 60 1.93 -41.86 7.33
N GLU A 61 1.45 -41.01 6.41
CA GLU A 61 0.43 -39.99 6.70
C GLU A 61 -0.90 -40.60 7.18
N LYS A 62 -1.20 -41.82 6.75
CA LYS A 62 -2.38 -42.59 7.17
C LYS A 62 -2.15 -43.41 8.44
N ASN A 63 -0.96 -43.34 9.03
CA ASN A 63 -0.50 -44.20 10.14
C ASN A 63 -0.59 -45.70 9.81
N GLU A 64 -0.40 -46.06 8.54
CA GLU A 64 -0.32 -47.46 8.10
C GLU A 64 1.16 -47.90 8.11
N PRO A 65 1.47 -49.16 8.47
CA PRO A 65 2.85 -49.65 8.49
C PRO A 65 3.45 -49.66 7.08
N ILE A 66 4.70 -49.20 6.97
CA ILE A 66 5.47 -49.32 5.72
C ILE A 66 6.22 -50.65 5.78
N ASP A 67 5.64 -51.67 5.15
CA ASP A 67 6.27 -52.97 4.92
C ASP A 67 6.04 -53.40 3.46
N LEU A 68 6.71 -54.47 3.03
CA LEU A 68 6.64 -54.96 1.65
C LEU A 68 5.19 -55.26 1.20
N LEU A 69 4.35 -55.81 2.09
CA LEU A 69 2.99 -56.20 1.77
C LEU A 69 2.08 -54.96 1.62
N SER A 70 2.12 -54.08 2.62
CA SER A 70 1.34 -52.85 2.67
C SER A 70 1.68 -51.91 1.51
N LEU A 71 2.96 -51.79 1.17
CA LEU A 71 3.42 -51.02 0.02
C LEU A 71 2.97 -51.63 -1.31
N THR A 72 3.06 -52.96 -1.46
CA THR A 72 2.63 -53.66 -2.69
C THR A 72 1.13 -53.46 -2.91
N ASN A 73 0.31 -53.70 -1.90
CA ASN A 73 -1.15 -53.51 -1.97
C ASN A 73 -1.51 -52.06 -2.35
N ARG A 74 -0.83 -51.08 -1.73
CA ARG A 74 -1.10 -49.67 -1.99
C ARG A 74 -0.68 -49.24 -3.40
N LEU A 75 0.39 -49.82 -3.94
CA LEU A 75 0.82 -49.61 -5.32
C LEU A 75 -0.15 -50.25 -6.32
N GLU A 76 -0.71 -51.42 -6.01
CA GLU A 76 -1.76 -52.06 -6.84
C GLU A 76 -3.05 -51.25 -6.86
N GLU A 77 -3.55 -50.80 -5.71
CA GLU A 77 -4.74 -49.95 -5.61
C GLU A 77 -4.61 -48.67 -6.45
N LYS A 78 -3.40 -48.13 -6.56
CA LYS A 78 -3.11 -46.93 -7.37
C LYS A 78 -2.71 -47.24 -8.82
N ASN A 79 -2.74 -48.51 -9.24
CA ASN A 79 -2.31 -48.98 -10.56
C ASN A 79 -0.87 -48.57 -10.93
N LYS A 80 0.05 -48.55 -9.95
CA LYS A 80 1.47 -48.18 -10.14
C LYS A 80 2.46 -49.32 -9.91
N LEU A 81 1.99 -50.51 -9.50
CA LEU A 81 2.88 -51.64 -9.17
C LEU A 81 3.75 -52.07 -10.37
N GLU A 82 3.16 -52.21 -11.55
CA GLU A 82 3.90 -52.57 -12.77
C GLU A 82 4.92 -51.49 -13.18
N GLU A 83 4.58 -50.21 -12.99
CA GLU A 83 5.44 -49.06 -13.31
C GLU A 83 6.73 -49.05 -12.47
N VAL A 84 6.66 -49.51 -11.22
CA VAL A 84 7.82 -49.55 -10.31
C VAL A 84 8.64 -50.85 -10.43
N GLY A 85 8.32 -51.74 -11.38
CA GLY A 85 9.03 -52.99 -11.62
C GLY A 85 8.44 -54.22 -10.91
N GLY A 86 7.20 -54.10 -10.41
CA GLY A 86 6.47 -55.22 -9.83
C GLY A 86 6.98 -55.67 -8.47
N HIS A 87 6.37 -56.76 -7.97
CA HIS A 87 6.74 -57.33 -6.67
C HIS A 87 8.20 -57.78 -6.59
N SER A 88 8.75 -58.28 -7.70
CA SER A 88 10.16 -58.72 -7.77
C SER A 88 11.15 -57.58 -7.49
N TYR A 89 10.86 -56.36 -7.96
CA TYR A 89 11.72 -55.21 -7.71
C TYR A 89 11.69 -54.77 -6.24
N LEU A 90 10.50 -54.67 -5.64
CA LEU A 90 10.37 -54.30 -4.22
C LEU A 90 11.10 -55.29 -3.30
N THR A 91 10.96 -56.59 -3.57
CA THR A 91 11.70 -57.64 -2.84
C THR A 91 13.21 -57.50 -3.00
N SER A 92 13.69 -57.11 -4.20
CA SER A 92 15.12 -56.84 -4.42
C SER A 92 15.65 -55.65 -3.59
N LEU A 93 14.83 -54.61 -3.37
CA LEU A 93 15.21 -53.46 -2.55
C LEU A 93 15.41 -53.84 -1.08
N VAL A 94 14.54 -54.71 -0.55
CA VAL A 94 14.65 -55.24 0.82
C VAL A 94 15.95 -56.02 0.98
N ASN A 95 16.27 -56.89 0.03
CA ASN A 95 17.45 -57.76 0.08
C ASN A 95 18.78 -57.02 -0.12
N MET A 96 18.75 -55.77 -0.63
CA MET A 96 19.95 -54.97 -0.88
C MET A 96 20.45 -54.23 0.38
N VAL A 97 19.63 -54.13 1.42
CA VAL A 97 19.95 -53.33 2.63
C VAL A 97 20.84 -54.12 3.58
N PRO A 98 22.07 -53.66 3.87
CA PRO A 98 22.93 -54.34 4.85
C PRO A 98 22.43 -54.17 6.29
N THR A 99 21.92 -52.98 6.63
CA THR A 99 21.27 -52.67 7.91
C THR A 99 20.37 -51.44 7.81
N ALA A 100 19.16 -51.51 8.35
CA ALA A 100 18.24 -50.38 8.40
C ALA A 100 18.71 -49.26 9.34
N ALA A 101 19.63 -49.56 10.27
CA ALA A 101 20.14 -48.59 11.25
C ALA A 101 20.86 -47.39 10.60
N HIS A 102 21.37 -47.54 9.37
CA HIS A 102 22.10 -46.48 8.65
C HIS A 102 21.24 -45.67 7.68
N VAL A 103 19.90 -45.78 7.75
CA VAL A 103 18.97 -45.07 6.86
C VAL A 103 19.23 -43.55 6.80
N THR A 104 19.59 -42.92 7.92
CA THR A 104 19.88 -41.47 8.00
C THR A 104 21.12 -41.10 7.19
N HIS A 105 22.14 -41.97 7.18
CA HIS A 105 23.34 -41.80 6.40
C HIS A 105 23.05 -41.91 4.90
N TYR A 106 22.33 -42.95 4.49
CA TYR A 106 21.93 -43.12 3.08
C TYR A 106 21.02 -41.98 2.61
N ALA A 107 20.09 -41.54 3.45
CA ALA A 107 19.23 -40.40 3.16
C ALA A 107 20.02 -39.11 2.95
N LYS A 108 21.05 -38.86 3.78
CA LYS A 108 21.95 -37.72 3.60
C LYS A 108 22.73 -37.80 2.28
N ILE A 109 23.15 -39.00 1.86
CA ILE A 109 23.79 -39.19 0.55
C ILE A 109 22.81 -38.81 -0.57
N VAL A 110 21.57 -39.31 -0.55
CA VAL A 110 20.55 -38.97 -1.54
C VAL A 110 20.30 -37.46 -1.57
N LYS A 111 20.15 -36.84 -0.39
CA LYS A 111 19.94 -35.39 -0.27
C LYS A 111 21.10 -34.58 -0.84
N ASN A 112 22.33 -34.96 -0.51
CA ASN A 112 23.53 -34.31 -1.04
C ASN A 112 23.58 -34.42 -2.57
N LYS A 113 23.23 -35.57 -3.15
CA LYS A 113 23.17 -35.74 -4.61
C LYS A 113 22.09 -34.86 -5.22
N LYS A 114 20.92 -34.71 -4.59
CA LYS A 114 19.89 -33.75 -5.04
C LYS A 114 20.37 -32.31 -4.96
N THR A 115 21.00 -31.88 -3.88
CA THR A 115 21.58 -30.53 -3.77
C THR A 115 22.58 -30.26 -4.90
N LEU A 116 23.41 -31.24 -5.26
CA LEU A 116 24.31 -31.12 -6.40
C LEU A 116 23.56 -31.01 -7.74
N ARG A 117 22.44 -31.73 -7.92
CA ARG A 117 21.58 -31.60 -9.10
C ARG A 117 20.90 -30.22 -9.16
N ASP A 118 20.37 -29.73 -8.04
CA ASP A 118 19.75 -28.41 -7.94
C ASP A 118 20.77 -27.29 -8.23
N LEU A 119 22.02 -27.48 -7.82
CA LEU A 119 23.09 -26.55 -8.14
C LEU A 119 23.43 -26.57 -9.64
N ILE A 120 23.45 -27.76 -10.26
CA ILE A 120 23.65 -27.91 -11.72
C ILE A 120 22.49 -27.26 -12.49
N ASP A 121 21.25 -27.52 -12.10
CA ASP A 121 20.06 -26.93 -12.72
C ASP A 121 20.04 -25.41 -12.56
N THR A 122 20.38 -24.92 -11.36
CA THR A 122 20.53 -23.48 -11.09
C THR A 122 21.64 -22.88 -11.95
N SER A 123 22.76 -23.57 -12.12
CA SER A 123 23.86 -23.13 -12.98
C SER A 123 23.45 -23.09 -14.46
N HIS A 124 22.69 -24.08 -14.93
CA HIS A 124 22.11 -24.07 -16.28
C HIS A 124 21.12 -22.94 -16.45
N LYS A 125 20.27 -22.67 -15.46
CA LYS A 125 19.32 -21.55 -15.47
C LYS A 125 20.04 -20.20 -15.52
N ILE A 126 21.08 -20.02 -14.71
CA ILE A 126 21.90 -18.81 -14.72
C ILE A 126 22.61 -18.66 -16.07
N THR A 127 23.09 -19.77 -16.64
CA THR A 127 23.72 -19.78 -17.97
C THR A 127 22.70 -19.39 -19.06
N GLU A 128 21.50 -19.98 -19.04
CA GLU A 128 20.37 -19.63 -19.93
C GLU A 128 20.04 -18.14 -19.82
N LEU A 129 19.83 -17.64 -18.60
CA LEU A 129 19.58 -16.23 -18.31
C LEU A 129 20.75 -15.33 -18.76
N SER A 130 21.99 -15.79 -18.70
CA SER A 130 23.17 -15.02 -19.15
C SER A 130 23.23 -14.91 -20.67
N TYR A 131 22.80 -15.95 -21.39
CA TYR A 131 22.73 -15.95 -22.86
C TYR A 131 21.53 -15.15 -23.41
N GLU A 132 20.47 -14.99 -22.61
CA GLU A 132 19.30 -14.17 -22.96
C GLU A 132 19.57 -12.65 -23.00
N GLN A 133 20.82 -12.20 -22.73
CA GLN A 133 21.24 -10.79 -22.69
C GLN A 133 20.30 -9.90 -21.85
N PRO A 134 20.20 -10.12 -20.53
CA PRO A 134 19.35 -9.34 -19.66
C PRO A 134 19.86 -7.89 -19.60
N GLU A 135 18.94 -6.95 -19.75
CA GLU A 135 19.24 -5.51 -19.85
C GLU A 135 19.74 -4.89 -18.54
N ASP A 136 19.62 -5.61 -17.42
CA ASP A 136 20.06 -5.19 -16.09
C ASP A 136 20.94 -6.30 -15.49
N ILE A 137 22.24 -6.15 -15.70
CA ILE A 137 23.28 -7.07 -15.21
C ILE A 137 23.23 -7.15 -13.67
N GLU A 138 22.91 -6.07 -12.97
CA GLU A 138 22.86 -6.05 -11.51
C GLU A 138 21.70 -6.89 -10.97
N ASN A 139 20.52 -6.83 -11.59
CA ASN A 139 19.40 -7.70 -11.23
C ASN A 139 19.69 -9.17 -11.57
N LEU A 140 20.36 -9.47 -12.69
CA LEU A 140 20.77 -10.84 -13.01
C LEU A 140 21.71 -11.38 -11.93
N VAL A 141 22.67 -10.56 -11.49
CA VAL A 141 23.61 -10.93 -10.43
C VAL A 141 22.87 -11.14 -9.10
N ASP A 142 21.95 -10.25 -8.68
CA ASP A 142 21.14 -10.46 -7.47
C ASP A 142 20.23 -11.69 -7.59
N GLU A 143 19.63 -11.94 -8.75
CA GLU A 143 18.82 -13.15 -8.97
C GLU A 143 19.67 -14.43 -8.92
N ALA A 144 20.87 -14.40 -9.50
CA ALA A 144 21.84 -15.50 -9.44
C ALA A 144 22.29 -15.73 -7.99
N GLU A 145 22.63 -14.67 -7.26
CA GLU A 145 22.99 -14.73 -5.84
C GLU A 145 21.84 -15.29 -5.00
N GLN A 146 20.61 -14.80 -5.20
CA GLN A 146 19.42 -15.30 -4.50
C GLN A 146 19.15 -16.77 -4.78
N ARG A 147 19.30 -17.22 -6.04
CA ARG A 147 19.09 -18.63 -6.42
C ARG A 147 20.15 -19.53 -5.80
N ILE A 148 21.43 -19.15 -5.88
CA ILE A 148 22.54 -19.89 -5.26
C ILE A 148 22.38 -19.94 -3.74
N PHE A 149 22.07 -18.79 -3.13
CA PHE A 149 21.83 -18.70 -1.69
C PHE A 149 20.58 -19.49 -1.27
N GLY A 150 19.55 -19.53 -2.11
CA GLY A 150 18.35 -20.35 -1.93
C GLY A 150 18.65 -21.85 -1.93
N VAL A 151 19.57 -22.34 -2.77
CA VAL A 151 20.04 -23.74 -2.74
C VAL A 151 20.80 -24.03 -1.43
N SER A 152 21.58 -23.06 -0.93
CA SER A 152 22.25 -23.16 0.38
C SER A 152 21.27 -23.16 1.55
N GLN A 153 20.21 -22.33 1.51
CA GLN A 153 19.17 -22.28 2.53
C GLN A 153 18.15 -23.41 2.46
N GLN A 154 17.88 -24.01 1.30
CA GLN A 154 16.96 -25.15 1.19
C GLN A 154 17.48 -26.41 1.91
N ALA A 155 18.75 -26.43 2.32
CA ALA A 155 19.25 -27.37 3.31
C ALA A 155 18.60 -27.21 4.71
N ILE A 156 17.87 -26.11 4.92
CA ILE A 156 17.11 -25.75 6.13
C ILE A 156 15.70 -25.32 5.70
N SER A 157 14.77 -26.28 5.63
CA SER A 157 13.37 -25.97 5.25
C SER A 157 12.70 -25.08 6.29
N GLN A 158 12.10 -23.95 5.88
CA GLN A 158 11.13 -23.23 6.71
C GLN A 158 9.85 -24.06 6.86
N LYS A 159 9.59 -24.52 8.08
CA LYS A 159 8.35 -25.20 8.48
C LYS A 159 7.46 -24.24 9.28
N PHE A 160 6.14 -24.48 9.26
CA PHE A 160 5.27 -23.95 10.32
C PHE A 160 5.70 -24.56 11.65
N THR A 161 6.17 -23.73 12.58
CA THR A 161 6.53 -24.17 13.93
C THR A 161 5.26 -24.20 14.78
N LEU A 162 4.94 -25.32 15.43
CA LEU A 162 3.88 -25.31 16.44
C LEU A 162 4.36 -24.43 17.59
N VAL A 163 3.46 -23.61 18.15
CA VAL A 163 3.82 -22.69 19.24
C VAL A 163 4.54 -23.42 20.37
N LYS A 164 4.09 -24.63 20.71
CA LYS A 164 4.68 -25.48 21.77
C LYS A 164 6.18 -25.74 21.57
N ASP A 165 6.62 -25.91 20.32
CA ASP A 165 8.02 -26.23 20.01
C ASP A 165 8.93 -24.99 20.19
N GLY A 166 8.34 -23.78 20.13
CA GLY A 166 9.02 -22.52 20.45
C GLY A 166 8.83 -22.05 21.90
N LEU A 167 7.97 -22.70 22.70
CA LEU A 167 7.72 -22.31 24.09
C LEU A 167 8.90 -22.67 25.00
N GLU A 168 9.58 -23.78 24.76
CA GLU A 168 10.75 -24.20 25.53
C GLU A 168 11.91 -23.22 25.33
N GLU A 169 12.22 -22.87 24.07
CA GLU A 169 13.21 -21.83 23.74
C GLU A 169 12.79 -20.44 24.25
N ALA A 170 11.48 -20.12 24.23
CA ALA A 170 10.98 -18.88 24.83
C ALA A 170 11.17 -18.86 26.36
N PHE A 171 10.91 -19.98 27.04
CA PHE A 171 11.07 -20.10 28.49
C PHE A 171 12.54 -20.03 28.88
N GLU A 172 13.43 -20.74 28.17
CA GLU A 172 14.87 -20.68 28.42
C GLU A 172 15.42 -19.26 28.25
N ARG A 173 14.94 -18.51 27.25
CA ARG A 173 15.28 -17.09 27.07
C ARG A 173 14.78 -16.21 28.22
N ILE A 174 13.58 -16.46 28.74
CA ILE A 174 13.03 -15.73 29.89
C ILE A 174 13.82 -16.05 31.17
N ASP A 175 14.18 -17.31 31.37
CA ASP A 175 14.94 -17.77 32.54
C ASP A 175 16.36 -17.17 32.56
N LYS A 176 17.05 -17.13 31.40
CA LYS A 176 18.35 -16.43 31.25
C LYS A 176 18.27 -14.95 31.62
N LEU A 177 17.21 -14.26 31.17
CA LEU A 177 16.97 -12.85 31.53
C LEU A 177 16.66 -12.67 33.03
N HIS A 178 16.01 -13.64 33.67
CA HIS A 178 15.69 -13.57 35.11
C HIS A 178 16.92 -13.80 36.00
N ARG A 179 17.84 -14.68 35.57
CA ARG A 179 19.08 -14.98 36.30
C ARG A 179 20.13 -13.87 36.23
N GLY A 180 19.99 -12.93 35.30
CA GLY A 180 20.90 -11.78 35.16
C GLY A 180 22.18 -12.07 34.39
N ASP A 181 22.26 -13.21 33.68
CA ASP A 181 23.44 -13.63 32.92
C ASP A 181 23.63 -12.84 31.59
N GLU A 182 22.59 -12.15 31.09
CA GLU A 182 22.65 -11.23 29.95
C GLU A 182 21.91 -9.91 30.26
N ILE A 183 22.55 -8.76 29.97
CA ILE A 183 22.05 -7.43 30.38
C ILE A 183 20.92 -6.90 29.46
N THR A 184 20.81 -7.36 28.21
CA THR A 184 19.71 -6.97 27.30
C THR A 184 19.46 -7.99 26.18
N ARG A 185 18.19 -8.16 25.78
CA ARG A 185 17.77 -9.06 24.68
C ARG A 185 18.24 -8.60 23.28
N GLY A 186 18.51 -7.31 23.11
CA GLY A 186 18.99 -6.70 21.86
C GLY A 186 20.36 -6.04 22.01
N VAL A 187 20.84 -5.41 20.93
CA VAL A 187 22.11 -4.66 20.93
C VAL A 187 21.94 -3.42 21.83
N PRO A 188 22.67 -3.29 22.95
CA PRO A 188 22.46 -2.19 23.90
C PRO A 188 22.90 -0.86 23.30
N THR A 189 22.14 0.20 23.59
CA THR A 189 22.41 1.54 23.05
C THR A 189 23.51 2.26 23.81
N GLY A 190 23.84 1.81 25.02
CA GLY A 190 24.80 2.49 25.91
C GLY A 190 24.17 3.58 26.78
N PHE A 191 22.86 3.80 26.64
CA PHE A 191 22.08 4.69 27.47
C PHE A 191 21.00 3.88 28.20
N ASN A 192 21.22 3.59 29.48
CA ASN A 192 20.31 2.74 30.27
C ASN A 192 18.85 3.22 30.22
N ASP A 193 18.62 4.52 30.27
CA ASP A 193 17.27 5.08 30.16
C ASP A 193 16.61 4.77 28.82
N LEU A 194 17.38 4.73 27.73
CA LEU A 194 16.87 4.34 26.41
C LEU A 194 16.61 2.83 26.35
N ASP A 195 17.54 2.05 26.88
CA ASP A 195 17.45 0.59 26.91
C ASP A 195 16.32 0.10 27.83
N ASN A 196 15.91 0.88 28.84
CA ASN A 196 14.70 0.61 29.62
C ASN A 196 13.41 0.66 28.77
N TYR A 197 13.39 1.44 27.69
CA TYR A 197 12.27 1.46 26.74
C TYR A 197 12.41 0.45 25.61
N LEU A 198 13.63 0.20 25.14
CA LEU A 198 13.88 -0.59 23.93
C LEU A 198 14.29 -2.05 24.20
N ALA A 199 14.80 -2.33 25.40
CA ALA A 199 15.54 -3.55 25.76
C ALA A 199 16.74 -3.83 24.81
N GLY A 200 17.39 -2.75 24.33
CA GLY A 200 18.36 -2.76 23.23
C GLY A 200 17.70 -2.84 21.85
N PHE A 201 18.46 -2.63 20.78
CA PHE A 201 17.99 -2.80 19.41
C PHE A 201 17.75 -4.28 19.08
N GLN A 202 16.50 -4.64 18.85
CA GLN A 202 16.09 -6.02 18.63
C GLN A 202 16.45 -6.51 17.23
N LYS A 203 16.82 -7.78 17.11
CA LYS A 203 17.04 -8.44 15.82
C LYS A 203 15.80 -8.33 14.94
N SER A 204 16.03 -8.23 13.63
CA SER A 204 14.98 -8.06 12.61
C SER A 204 14.21 -6.74 12.63
N ASP A 205 14.46 -5.81 13.56
CA ASP A 205 13.77 -4.52 13.62
C ASP A 205 14.40 -3.46 12.71
N LEU A 206 13.53 -2.61 12.14
CA LEU A 206 13.92 -1.36 11.48
C LEU A 206 13.65 -0.21 12.46
N ILE A 207 14.73 0.43 12.90
CA ILE A 207 14.74 1.59 13.80
C ILE A 207 15.00 2.84 12.96
N ILE A 208 14.11 3.83 13.05
CA ILE A 208 14.31 5.14 12.41
C ILE A 208 14.68 6.18 13.45
N LEU A 209 15.84 6.81 13.31
CA LEU A 209 16.24 7.98 14.11
C LEU A 209 16.07 9.25 13.28
N ALA A 210 15.18 10.15 13.69
CA ALA A 210 14.91 11.36 12.95
C ALA A 210 14.97 12.67 13.75
N ALA A 211 15.55 13.68 13.13
CA ALA A 211 15.74 15.01 13.70
C ALA A 211 15.90 16.06 12.59
N ARG A 212 15.97 17.34 12.96
CA ARG A 212 16.41 18.41 12.04
C ARG A 212 17.92 18.37 11.81
N PRO A 213 18.45 19.02 10.76
CA PRO A 213 19.89 19.25 10.62
C PRO A 213 20.51 19.85 11.87
N SER A 214 21.80 19.57 12.10
CA SER A 214 22.60 20.16 13.17
C SER A 214 22.17 19.85 14.62
N LEU A 215 21.28 18.86 14.83
CA LEU A 215 20.86 18.44 16.17
C LEU A 215 21.72 17.30 16.76
N GLY A 216 22.63 16.69 15.99
CA GLY A 216 23.52 15.61 16.45
C GLY A 216 23.10 14.19 16.07
N LYS A 217 22.37 13.98 14.96
CA LYS A 217 21.89 12.64 14.56
C LYS A 217 23.01 11.63 14.32
N THR A 218 24.03 12.04 13.56
CA THR A 218 25.21 11.21 13.30
C THR A 218 25.97 10.96 14.60
N SER A 219 26.09 11.97 15.47
CA SER A 219 26.78 11.85 16.77
C SER A 219 26.16 10.76 17.66
N ILE A 220 24.84 10.81 17.89
CA ILE A 220 24.20 9.80 18.74
C ILE A 220 24.26 8.39 18.10
N ALA A 221 24.21 8.30 16.76
CA ALA A 221 24.39 7.04 16.08
C ALA A 221 25.81 6.48 16.24
N LEU A 222 26.84 7.33 16.20
CA LEU A 222 28.22 6.94 16.49
C LEU A 222 28.40 6.53 17.96
N ASP A 223 27.69 7.15 18.91
CA ASP A 223 27.72 6.72 20.31
C ASP A 223 27.11 5.31 20.48
N PHE A 224 26.01 5.01 19.78
CA PHE A 224 25.46 3.64 19.74
C PHE A 224 26.46 2.65 19.15
N VAL A 225 27.15 3.01 18.06
CA VAL A 225 28.18 2.19 17.40
C VAL A 225 29.36 1.95 18.34
N ARG A 226 29.85 2.99 19.03
CA ARG A 226 30.94 2.88 20.01
C ARG A 226 30.58 1.93 21.14
N ASN A 227 29.38 2.06 21.71
CA ASN A 227 28.94 1.14 22.75
C ASN A 227 28.88 -0.30 22.23
N ALA A 228 28.22 -0.55 21.10
CA ALA A 228 28.07 -1.88 20.53
C ALA A 228 29.43 -2.52 20.16
N ALA A 229 30.30 -1.80 19.48
CA ALA A 229 31.54 -2.37 18.95
C ALA A 229 32.71 -2.37 19.96
N ILE A 230 32.88 -1.32 20.76
CA ILE A 230 34.02 -1.20 21.66
C ILE A 230 33.76 -1.97 22.96
N LYS A 231 32.59 -1.76 23.57
CA LYS A 231 32.24 -2.34 24.87
C LYS A 231 31.69 -3.76 24.73
N GLU A 232 30.71 -3.95 23.85
CA GLU A 232 30.03 -5.25 23.70
C GLU A 232 30.68 -6.16 22.63
N LYS A 233 31.68 -5.66 21.89
CA LYS A 233 32.37 -6.39 20.81
C LYS A 233 31.45 -6.92 19.72
N ILE A 234 30.32 -6.25 19.50
CA ILE A 234 29.34 -6.61 18.46
C ILE A 234 29.79 -6.00 17.12
N PRO A 235 29.91 -6.79 16.05
CA PRO A 235 30.26 -6.28 14.72
C PRO A 235 29.20 -5.34 14.15
N VAL A 236 29.62 -4.15 13.69
CA VAL A 236 28.74 -3.09 13.18
C VAL A 236 29.14 -2.68 11.77
N ALA A 237 28.16 -2.63 10.86
CA ALA A 237 28.32 -2.03 9.53
C ALA A 237 27.72 -0.61 9.53
N PHE A 238 28.51 0.37 9.11
CA PHE A 238 28.11 1.78 9.02
C PHE A 238 28.20 2.25 7.58
N PHE A 239 27.05 2.55 6.97
CA PHE A 239 26.94 3.13 5.63
C PHE A 239 26.80 4.65 5.76
N SER A 240 27.87 5.37 5.44
CA SER A 240 27.98 6.82 5.54
C SER A 240 27.82 7.48 4.17
N ILE A 241 26.61 7.95 3.88
CA ILE A 241 26.28 8.50 2.57
C ILE A 241 26.51 10.02 2.53
N GLU A 242 26.40 10.71 3.67
CA GLU A 242 26.60 12.16 3.77
C GLU A 242 28.03 12.57 4.12
N MET A 243 28.72 11.79 4.95
CA MET A 243 30.06 12.10 5.47
C MET A 243 31.11 11.13 4.93
N SER A 244 32.35 11.59 4.76
CA SER A 244 33.45 10.67 4.40
C SER A 244 33.82 9.78 5.59
N LYS A 245 34.42 8.62 5.28
CA LYS A 245 34.96 7.68 6.27
C LYS A 245 35.93 8.38 7.23
N GLU A 246 36.80 9.25 6.72
CA GLU A 246 37.77 10.01 7.52
C GLU A 246 37.08 10.89 8.57
N GLN A 247 36.03 11.62 8.17
CA GLN A 247 35.28 12.49 9.09
C GLN A 247 34.55 11.71 10.19
N LEU A 248 34.10 10.48 9.90
CA LEU A 248 33.52 9.61 10.91
C LEU A 248 34.58 9.04 11.86
N ILE A 249 35.73 8.62 11.33
CA ILE A 249 36.86 8.14 12.14
C ILE A 249 37.34 9.23 13.10
N ASP A 250 37.51 10.46 12.61
CA ASP A 250 37.83 11.63 13.44
C ASP A 250 36.86 11.76 14.62
N ARG A 251 35.56 11.67 14.36
CA ARG A 251 34.53 11.78 15.41
C ARG A 251 34.56 10.60 16.38
N LEU A 252 34.83 9.38 15.90
CA LEU A 252 34.99 8.20 16.76
C LEU A 252 36.19 8.37 17.70
N ILE A 253 37.34 8.79 17.18
CA ILE A 253 38.55 9.07 17.97
C ILE A 253 38.27 10.17 18.99
N CYS A 254 37.73 11.30 18.54
CA CYS A 254 37.42 12.45 19.38
C CYS A 254 36.48 12.09 20.54
N SER A 255 35.38 11.38 20.24
CA SER A 255 34.40 10.98 21.25
C SER A 255 34.91 9.86 22.18
N GLN A 256 35.81 8.98 21.71
CA GLN A 256 36.43 7.92 22.51
C GLN A 256 37.58 8.42 23.40
N ALA A 257 38.44 9.28 22.85
CA ALA A 257 39.52 9.93 23.59
C ALA A 257 38.99 11.02 24.56
N GLU A 258 37.75 11.47 24.35
CA GLU A 258 37.12 12.58 25.06
C GLU A 258 37.87 13.93 24.84
N VAL A 259 38.49 14.10 23.67
CA VAL A 259 39.27 15.29 23.26
C VAL A 259 38.41 16.20 22.38
N ASP A 260 38.71 17.50 22.33
CA ASP A 260 38.01 18.45 21.46
C ASP A 260 38.30 18.20 19.96
N LEU A 261 37.24 18.10 19.14
CA LEU A 261 37.35 17.80 17.71
C LEU A 261 38.11 18.88 16.93
N TRP A 262 37.94 20.15 17.30
CA TRP A 262 38.61 21.26 16.63
C TRP A 262 40.11 21.29 16.98
N LYS A 263 40.48 21.00 18.22
CA LYS A 263 41.89 20.81 18.60
C LYS A 263 42.54 19.70 17.79
N MET A 264 41.86 18.56 17.64
CA MET A 264 42.33 17.42 16.84
C MET A 264 42.51 17.80 15.36
N ARG A 265 41.53 18.51 14.77
CA ARG A 265 41.61 18.97 13.37
C ARG A 265 42.66 20.05 13.12
N THR A 266 42.94 20.89 14.11
CA THR A 266 43.93 21.98 14.00
C THR A 266 45.32 21.58 14.46
N GLY A 267 45.50 20.36 14.97
CA GLY A 267 46.76 19.89 15.55
C GLY A 267 47.16 20.58 16.85
N ARG A 268 46.26 21.35 17.49
CA ARG A 268 46.52 22.09 18.73
C ARG A 268 46.26 21.22 19.96
N LEU A 269 46.92 20.08 20.01
CA LEU A 269 46.81 19.09 21.07
C LEU A 269 47.80 19.40 22.19
N SER A 270 47.38 19.20 23.44
CA SER A 270 48.26 19.32 24.59
C SER A 270 49.19 18.11 24.70
N GLY A 271 50.48 18.35 24.90
CA GLY A 271 51.52 17.31 24.97
C GLY A 271 52.15 17.13 26.36
N GLU A 272 51.79 17.95 27.34
CA GLU A 272 52.41 17.98 28.67
C GLU A 272 51.34 18.05 29.79
N GLY A 273 51.61 17.42 30.92
CA GLY A 273 50.72 17.39 32.09
C GLY A 273 49.72 16.21 32.13
N PRO A 274 48.87 16.14 33.17
CA PRO A 274 47.88 15.07 33.35
C PRO A 274 46.76 15.06 32.30
N ASP A 275 46.52 16.18 31.60
CA ASP A 275 45.55 16.32 30.51
C ASP A 275 46.20 16.09 29.13
N ASN A 276 47.10 15.11 28.97
CA ASN A 276 47.80 14.86 27.72
C ASN A 276 46.85 14.32 26.62
N ASP A 277 46.48 15.17 25.68
CA ASP A 277 45.57 14.81 24.57
C ASP A 277 46.16 13.70 23.69
N PHE A 278 47.47 13.69 23.44
CA PHE A 278 48.12 12.65 22.63
C PHE A 278 48.00 11.26 23.27
N GLN A 279 48.21 11.16 24.59
CA GLN A 279 48.11 9.90 25.31
C GLN A 279 46.68 9.34 25.27
N ARG A 280 45.67 10.21 25.40
CA ARG A 280 44.25 9.84 25.33
C ARG A 280 43.85 9.39 23.93
N ILE A 281 44.32 10.11 22.91
CA ILE A 281 44.13 9.74 21.50
C ILE A 281 44.79 8.38 21.23
N GLN A 282 46.03 8.17 21.65
CA GLN A 282 46.74 6.90 21.46
C GLN A 282 45.97 5.72 22.07
N ARG A 283 45.49 5.86 23.32
CA ARG A 283 44.65 4.85 23.95
C ARG A 283 43.36 4.58 23.16
N SER A 284 42.71 5.63 22.66
CA SER A 284 41.49 5.46 21.86
C SER A 284 41.74 4.76 20.53
N LEU A 285 42.91 4.98 19.91
CA LEU A 285 43.33 4.30 18.68
C LEU A 285 43.55 2.81 18.93
N ASP A 286 44.18 2.46 20.05
CA ASP A 286 44.36 1.06 20.45
C ASP A 286 43.01 0.35 20.62
N GLU A 287 42.06 0.98 21.33
CA GLU A 287 40.71 0.45 21.54
C GLU A 287 39.89 0.34 20.23
N LEU A 288 40.00 1.32 19.34
CA LEU A 288 39.31 1.34 18.04
C LEU A 288 39.92 0.36 17.04
N SER A 289 41.24 0.11 17.10
CA SER A 289 41.94 -0.77 16.16
C SER A 289 41.44 -2.21 16.19
N VAL A 290 40.97 -2.67 17.36
CA VAL A 290 40.42 -4.01 17.59
C VAL A 290 38.88 -4.03 17.59
N ALA A 291 38.21 -2.89 17.42
CA ALA A 291 36.76 -2.82 17.42
C ALA A 291 36.21 -3.27 16.04
N PRO A 292 35.19 -4.15 15.99
CA PRO A 292 34.65 -4.68 14.73
C PRO A 292 33.71 -3.69 14.04
N ILE A 293 34.23 -2.53 13.62
CA ILE A 293 33.49 -1.46 12.94
C ILE A 293 33.87 -1.46 11.45
N PHE A 294 32.90 -1.67 10.57
CA PHE A 294 33.07 -1.66 9.12
C PHE A 294 32.37 -0.43 8.54
N ILE A 295 33.12 0.45 7.86
CA ILE A 295 32.59 1.69 7.28
C ILE A 295 32.63 1.61 5.76
N ASP A 296 31.50 1.90 5.13
CA ASP A 296 31.39 2.17 3.70
C ASP A 296 30.91 3.61 3.52
N ASP A 297 31.65 4.41 2.74
CA ASP A 297 31.31 5.81 2.42
C ASP A 297 30.99 6.00 0.93
N THR A 298 30.52 4.94 0.27
CA THR A 298 30.09 4.98 -1.12
C THR A 298 28.96 6.01 -1.26
N PRO A 299 29.06 7.01 -2.17
CA PRO A 299 28.03 8.01 -2.33
C PRO A 299 26.80 7.44 -3.01
N SER A 300 25.62 7.75 -2.45
CA SER A 300 24.29 7.37 -2.97
C SER A 300 24.13 5.89 -3.36
N PRO A 301 24.40 4.94 -2.45
CA PRO A 301 24.30 3.52 -2.77
C PRO A 301 22.85 3.09 -3.02
N THR A 302 22.65 2.05 -3.82
CA THR A 302 21.34 1.40 -3.93
C THR A 302 21.11 0.47 -2.74
N VAL A 303 19.84 0.14 -2.43
CA VAL A 303 19.54 -0.84 -1.37
C VAL A 303 20.10 -2.23 -1.69
N ILE A 304 20.28 -2.56 -2.99
CA ILE A 304 20.86 -3.82 -3.45
C ILE A 304 22.35 -3.89 -3.06
N GLN A 305 23.10 -2.81 -3.30
CA GLN A 305 24.51 -2.71 -2.91
C GLN A 305 24.69 -2.85 -1.38
N ILE A 306 23.89 -2.10 -0.61
CA ILE A 306 23.88 -2.19 0.86
C ILE A 306 23.61 -3.64 1.31
N ARG A 307 22.62 -4.30 0.68
CA ARG A 307 22.25 -5.69 0.98
C ARG A 307 23.40 -6.67 0.67
N ALA A 308 24.04 -6.55 -0.49
CA ALA A 308 25.16 -7.42 -0.87
C ALA A 308 26.32 -7.32 0.12
N MET A 309 26.69 -6.09 0.51
CA MET A 309 27.74 -5.86 1.51
C MET A 309 27.36 -6.39 2.90
N ALA A 310 26.12 -6.15 3.33
CA ALA A 310 25.61 -6.66 4.60
C ALA A 310 25.60 -8.20 4.65
N ARG A 311 25.18 -8.87 3.56
CA ARG A 311 25.21 -10.35 3.45
C ARG A 311 26.63 -10.88 3.55
N ARG A 312 27.58 -10.24 2.87
CA ARG A 312 29.00 -10.62 2.93
C ARG A 312 29.54 -10.51 4.36
N LEU A 313 29.33 -9.38 5.02
CA LEU A 313 29.75 -9.17 6.41
C LEU A 313 29.03 -10.11 7.39
N GLN A 314 27.76 -10.46 7.16
CA GLN A 314 27.05 -11.45 7.97
C GLN A 314 27.73 -12.83 7.89
N SER A 315 28.15 -13.24 6.69
CA SER A 315 28.82 -14.54 6.49
C SER A 315 30.26 -14.57 7.02
N GLU A 316 30.99 -13.46 6.92
CA GLU A 316 32.41 -13.39 7.32
C GLU A 316 32.59 -13.08 8.82
N ASN A 317 31.71 -12.25 9.40
CA ASN A 317 31.93 -11.65 10.72
C ASN A 317 30.73 -11.74 11.68
N ASN A 318 29.63 -12.42 11.33
CA ASN A 318 28.43 -12.50 12.16
C ASN A 318 27.90 -11.12 12.61
N LEU A 319 27.57 -10.30 11.61
CA LEU A 319 27.10 -8.92 11.78
C LEU A 319 25.97 -8.80 12.82
N GLY A 320 26.04 -7.77 13.67
CA GLY A 320 25.10 -7.57 14.78
C GLY A 320 24.32 -6.27 14.74
N LEU A 321 24.79 -5.24 14.01
CA LEU A 321 24.06 -3.98 13.80
C LEU A 321 24.41 -3.37 12.44
N ILE A 322 23.40 -2.81 11.77
CA ILE A 322 23.58 -1.97 10.58
C ILE A 322 23.13 -0.55 10.88
N VAL A 323 23.96 0.44 10.55
CA VAL A 323 23.65 1.86 10.63
C VAL A 323 23.74 2.49 9.24
N ILE A 324 22.76 3.30 8.86
CA ILE A 324 22.72 3.99 7.57
C ILE A 324 22.46 5.49 7.78
N ASP A 325 23.41 6.33 7.36
CA ASP A 325 23.36 7.80 7.48
C ASP A 325 23.42 8.48 6.09
N TYR A 326 22.30 8.92 5.50
CA TYR A 326 20.91 8.85 5.94
C TYR A 326 19.99 8.38 4.81
N LEU A 327 18.81 7.90 5.21
CA LEU A 327 17.85 7.17 4.37
C LEU A 327 17.52 7.87 3.05
N GLN A 328 17.34 9.19 3.06
CA GLN A 328 16.93 9.94 1.86
C GLN A 328 18.01 10.04 0.77
N MET A 329 19.27 9.69 1.06
CA MET A 329 20.36 9.70 0.08
C MET A 329 20.57 8.35 -0.60
N ILE A 330 19.87 7.30 -0.15
CA ILE A 330 19.89 5.98 -0.82
C ILE A 330 19.23 6.12 -2.19
N GLN A 331 19.88 5.61 -3.23
CA GLN A 331 19.35 5.68 -4.58
C GLN A 331 18.15 4.72 -4.73
N PRO A 332 16.96 5.23 -5.13
CA PRO A 332 15.79 4.39 -5.38
C PRO A 332 15.95 3.62 -6.70
N ARG A 333 15.25 2.49 -6.82
CA ARG A 333 15.28 1.67 -8.06
C ARG A 333 14.79 2.46 -9.27
N ASN A 334 13.77 3.30 -9.07
CA ASN A 334 13.27 4.19 -10.11
C ASN A 334 13.41 5.66 -9.67
N PRO A 335 14.44 6.39 -10.13
CA PRO A 335 14.64 7.81 -9.82
C PRO A 335 13.48 8.70 -10.27
N SER A 336 12.65 8.24 -11.20
CA SER A 336 11.47 8.98 -11.68
C SER A 336 10.29 8.92 -10.70
N ASP A 337 10.31 8.03 -9.71
CA ASP A 337 9.25 7.93 -8.73
C ASP A 337 9.20 9.19 -7.84
N PRO A 338 8.03 9.58 -7.31
CA PRO A 338 7.95 10.67 -6.35
C PRO A 338 8.81 10.39 -5.08
N PRO A 339 9.45 11.41 -4.48
CA PRO A 339 10.30 11.22 -3.29
C PRO A 339 9.64 10.48 -2.13
N VAL A 340 8.32 10.68 -1.92
CA VAL A 340 7.55 9.94 -0.92
C VAL A 340 7.48 8.46 -1.23
N GLN A 341 7.28 8.09 -2.50
CA GLN A 341 7.24 6.70 -2.94
C GLN A 341 8.64 6.07 -2.85
N GLN A 342 9.68 6.79 -3.27
CA GLN A 342 11.07 6.38 -3.13
C GLN A 342 11.43 6.04 -1.68
N VAL A 343 11.13 6.94 -0.74
CA VAL A 343 11.36 6.72 0.70
C VAL A 343 10.55 5.55 1.25
N THR A 344 9.31 5.36 0.77
CA THR A 344 8.48 4.20 1.16
C THR A 344 9.12 2.89 0.69
N GLU A 345 9.56 2.84 -0.57
CA GLU A 345 10.22 1.68 -1.17
C GLU A 345 11.50 1.33 -0.41
N ILE A 346 12.36 2.32 -0.20
CA ILE A 346 13.62 2.17 0.54
C ILE A 346 13.35 1.64 1.96
N SER A 347 12.41 2.24 2.70
CA SER A 347 12.07 1.79 4.05
C SER A 347 11.57 0.34 4.09
N ARG A 348 10.80 -0.10 3.09
CA ARG A 348 10.37 -1.52 2.99
C ARG A 348 11.54 -2.44 2.72
N ASN A 349 12.39 -2.08 1.77
CA ASN A 349 13.54 -2.90 1.41
C ASN A 349 14.53 -3.03 2.57
N LEU A 350 14.72 -1.98 3.37
CA LEU A 350 15.52 -2.03 4.60
C LEU A 350 14.88 -2.90 5.68
N LYS A 351 13.55 -2.86 5.84
CA LYS A 351 12.85 -3.78 6.76
C LYS A 351 12.96 -5.24 6.31
N THR A 352 12.88 -5.50 5.00
CA THR A 352 13.11 -6.84 4.44
C THR A 352 14.53 -7.29 4.72
N LEU A 353 15.54 -6.43 4.48
CA LEU A 353 16.94 -6.70 4.82
C LEU A 353 17.07 -7.08 6.29
N ALA A 354 16.58 -6.25 7.22
CA ALA A 354 16.66 -6.52 8.66
C ALA A 354 16.16 -7.92 9.03
N ARG A 355 15.02 -8.34 8.46
CA ARG A 355 14.43 -9.67 8.70
C ARG A 355 15.20 -10.80 8.03
N GLU A 356 15.75 -10.56 6.86
CA GLU A 356 16.45 -11.56 6.06
C GLU A 356 17.76 -11.99 6.73
N ILE A 357 18.57 -11.03 7.16
CA ILE A 357 19.85 -11.30 7.84
C ILE A 357 19.71 -11.40 9.37
N ASN A 358 18.50 -11.17 9.91
CA ASN A 358 18.19 -11.22 11.34
C ASN A 358 19.02 -10.25 12.21
N VAL A 359 19.19 -9.01 11.73
CA VAL A 359 20.02 -7.96 12.34
C VAL A 359 19.21 -6.66 12.48
N PRO A 360 19.33 -5.90 13.58
CA PRO A 360 18.74 -4.57 13.69
C PRO A 360 19.32 -3.60 12.64
N VAL A 361 18.44 -2.85 11.98
CA VAL A 361 18.84 -1.78 11.04
C VAL A 361 18.43 -0.43 11.62
N LEU A 362 19.40 0.41 11.95
CA LEU A 362 19.22 1.80 12.33
C LEU A 362 19.38 2.71 11.10
N ALA A 363 18.26 3.24 10.61
CA ALA A 363 18.25 4.20 9.51
C ALA A 363 18.04 5.63 10.03
N ILE A 364 19.03 6.50 9.79
CA ILE A 364 18.91 7.92 10.13
C ILE A 364 18.04 8.61 9.08
N SER A 365 17.18 9.52 9.52
CA SER A 365 16.29 10.26 8.64
C SER A 365 16.25 11.74 8.97
N GLN A 366 16.22 12.58 7.95
CA GLN A 366 16.03 14.02 8.11
C GLN A 366 14.55 14.38 8.18
N LEU A 367 14.17 15.20 9.17
CA LEU A 367 12.82 15.75 9.28
C LEU A 367 12.60 16.91 8.31
N SER A 368 11.35 17.11 7.90
CA SER A 368 10.96 18.28 7.10
C SER A 368 11.15 19.60 7.88
N ARG A 369 11.48 20.68 7.17
CA ARG A 369 11.56 22.05 7.75
C ARG A 369 10.21 22.56 8.27
N ALA A 370 9.10 21.89 7.96
CA ALA A 370 7.77 22.25 8.47
C ALA A 370 7.69 22.23 10.01
N VAL A 371 8.55 21.45 10.67
CA VAL A 371 8.71 21.43 12.13
C VAL A 371 8.98 22.82 12.70
N GLU A 372 9.79 23.63 12.01
CA GLU A 372 10.23 24.98 12.42
C GLU A 372 9.08 26.00 12.47
N SER A 373 7.98 25.73 11.75
CA SER A 373 6.81 26.62 11.75
C SER A 373 6.00 26.56 13.05
N ARG A 374 6.31 25.64 13.96
CA ARG A 374 5.65 25.48 15.25
C ARG A 374 6.55 26.03 16.35
N SER A 375 5.95 26.66 17.36
CA SER A 375 6.63 27.07 18.58
C SER A 375 5.95 26.40 19.79
N PRO A 376 6.63 25.53 20.54
CA PRO A 376 8.00 25.02 20.31
C PRO A 376 8.08 24.06 19.11
N SER A 377 9.25 23.93 18.48
CA SER A 377 9.43 23.13 17.26
C SER A 377 9.62 21.62 17.54
N ILE A 378 8.90 21.09 18.52
CA ILE A 378 8.99 19.68 18.93
C ILE A 378 8.54 18.76 17.78
N PRO A 379 9.39 17.82 17.31
CA PRO A 379 9.03 16.84 16.29
C PRO A 379 7.90 15.90 16.70
N LYS A 380 7.17 15.44 15.70
CA LYS A 380 6.08 14.46 15.79
C LYS A 380 6.27 13.42 14.70
N LEU A 381 5.63 12.26 14.87
CA LEU A 381 5.56 11.24 13.81
C LEU A 381 5.07 11.82 12.48
N SER A 382 4.21 12.84 12.51
CA SER A 382 3.74 13.51 11.31
C SER A 382 4.80 14.29 10.54
N ASP A 383 6.00 14.44 11.07
CA ASP A 383 7.06 15.28 10.49
C ASP A 383 8.18 14.46 9.84
N LEU A 384 8.30 13.18 10.23
CA LEU A 384 8.86 12.12 9.38
C LEU A 384 8.07 11.96 8.09
N ARG A 385 6.78 12.32 8.17
CA ARG A 385 5.88 12.31 7.04
C ARG A 385 5.97 13.66 6.35
N ASP A 386 6.48 13.66 5.14
CA ASP A 386 6.11 14.71 4.20
C ASP A 386 4.70 14.46 3.61
N SER A 387 3.85 13.66 4.29
CA SER A 387 2.50 13.30 3.84
C SER A 387 1.46 14.32 4.27
N GLY A 388 0.59 14.73 3.34
CA GLY A 388 -0.51 15.61 3.66
C GLY A 388 -1.74 14.89 4.18
N CYS A 389 -2.66 15.68 4.71
CA CYS A 389 -3.82 15.22 5.46
C CYS A 389 -5.11 15.79 4.85
N LEU A 390 -6.23 15.14 5.14
CA LEU A 390 -7.56 15.51 4.64
C LEU A 390 -8.37 16.24 5.70
N THR A 391 -9.34 17.06 5.30
CA THR A 391 -10.29 17.65 6.26
C THR A 391 -11.31 16.62 6.74
N GLY A 392 -11.84 16.84 7.94
CA GLY A 392 -12.77 15.90 8.59
C GLY A 392 -14.06 15.58 7.85
N ASP A 393 -14.50 16.44 6.92
CA ASP A 393 -15.68 16.24 6.06
C ASP A 393 -15.42 15.33 4.85
N SER A 394 -14.19 14.86 4.66
CA SER A 394 -13.82 13.93 3.58
C SER A 394 -14.49 12.57 3.81
N LEU A 395 -15.26 12.11 2.84
CA LEU A 395 -16.05 10.88 2.90
C LEU A 395 -15.24 9.68 2.43
N ILE A 396 -15.12 8.69 3.31
CA ILE A 396 -14.50 7.39 3.04
C ILE A 396 -15.61 6.36 2.77
N ILE A 397 -15.48 5.61 1.68
CA ILE A 397 -16.46 4.60 1.28
C ILE A 397 -16.00 3.23 1.77
N CYS A 398 -16.91 2.48 2.39
CA CYS A 398 -16.68 1.08 2.71
C CYS A 398 -16.84 0.21 1.46
N ALA A 399 -15.78 -0.44 1.00
CA ALA A 399 -15.78 -1.33 -0.17
C ALA A 399 -16.73 -2.54 -0.02
N LYS A 400 -17.03 -2.97 1.21
CA LYS A 400 -17.98 -4.06 1.47
C LYS A 400 -19.44 -3.63 1.35
N THR A 401 -19.79 -2.49 1.95
CA THR A 401 -21.19 -2.11 2.18
C THR A 401 -21.65 -0.93 1.36
N GLY A 402 -20.75 -0.13 0.78
CA GLY A 402 -21.07 1.14 0.13
C GLY A 402 -21.36 2.29 1.10
N LYS A 403 -21.36 2.04 2.41
CA LYS A 403 -21.54 3.07 3.44
C LYS A 403 -20.42 4.10 3.38
N ARG A 404 -20.76 5.38 3.45
CA ARG A 404 -19.86 6.52 3.40
C ARG A 404 -19.80 7.19 4.76
N THR A 405 -18.59 7.33 5.29
CA THR A 405 -18.37 7.89 6.62
C THR A 405 -17.35 9.02 6.53
N PRO A 406 -17.63 10.21 7.10
CA PRO A 406 -16.62 11.25 7.23
C PRO A 406 -15.39 10.74 8.00
N ILE A 407 -14.19 11.05 7.53
CA ILE A 407 -12.93 10.60 8.12
C ILE A 407 -12.82 11.00 9.60
N LYS A 408 -13.35 12.17 9.98
CA LYS A 408 -13.43 12.61 11.38
C LYS A 408 -14.21 11.62 12.25
N LYS A 409 -15.33 11.09 11.77
CA LYS A 409 -16.14 10.12 12.52
C LYS A 409 -15.42 8.77 12.65
N LEU A 410 -14.54 8.42 11.73
CA LEU A 410 -13.70 7.23 11.83
C LEU A 410 -12.59 7.44 12.89
N ALA A 411 -11.93 8.61 12.85
CA ALA A 411 -10.89 8.97 13.82
C ALA A 411 -11.39 9.03 15.26
N GLN A 412 -12.62 9.50 15.48
CA GLN A 412 -13.21 9.67 16.81
C GLN A 412 -13.77 8.38 17.43
N ARG A 413 -13.61 7.21 16.78
CA ARG A 413 -14.08 5.94 17.34
C ARG A 413 -13.26 5.56 18.56
N LYS A 414 -13.93 5.19 19.67
CA LYS A 414 -13.28 4.65 20.88
C LYS A 414 -12.40 3.43 20.60
N LYS A 415 -12.83 2.56 19.68
CA LYS A 415 -12.04 1.41 19.16
C LYS A 415 -11.89 1.53 17.65
N GLN A 416 -10.65 1.53 17.16
CA GLN A 416 -10.33 1.56 15.73
C GLN A 416 -10.57 0.17 15.12
N LYS A 417 -11.82 -0.08 14.67
CA LYS A 417 -12.16 -1.29 13.91
C LYS A 417 -11.74 -1.13 12.45
N PRO A 418 -11.01 -2.08 11.84
CA PRO A 418 -10.61 -2.01 10.44
C PRO A 418 -11.81 -1.82 9.50
N LEU A 419 -11.66 -0.95 8.51
CA LEU A 419 -12.66 -0.67 7.49
C LEU A 419 -12.11 -1.07 6.13
N LYS A 420 -12.82 -1.94 5.40
CA LYS A 420 -12.41 -2.28 4.02
C LYS A 420 -12.70 -1.09 3.10
N VAL A 421 -11.67 -0.54 2.45
CA VAL A 421 -11.71 0.60 1.53
C VAL A 421 -11.18 0.19 0.16
N LEU A 422 -11.42 0.99 -0.87
CA LEU A 422 -10.81 0.77 -2.18
C LEU A 422 -9.50 1.55 -2.26
N ALA A 423 -8.47 0.91 -2.79
CA ALA A 423 -7.17 1.49 -3.10
C ALA A 423 -6.71 1.04 -4.50
N VAL A 424 -5.79 1.80 -5.08
CA VAL A 424 -5.15 1.50 -6.36
C VAL A 424 -3.94 0.62 -6.11
N ASN A 425 -3.86 -0.52 -6.79
CA ASN A 425 -2.69 -1.40 -6.78
C ASN A 425 -1.63 -0.95 -7.80
N ASN A 426 -0.52 -1.69 -7.91
CA ASN A 426 0.57 -1.37 -8.83
C ASN A 426 0.18 -1.49 -10.33
N HIS A 427 -0.92 -2.17 -10.65
CA HIS A 427 -1.48 -2.32 -11.99
C HIS A 427 -2.56 -1.28 -12.32
N TYR A 428 -2.68 -0.22 -11.51
CA TYR A 428 -3.70 0.84 -11.66
C TYR A 428 -5.15 0.33 -11.59
N GLN A 429 -5.39 -0.78 -10.91
CA GLN A 429 -6.70 -1.37 -10.66
C GLN A 429 -7.19 -1.04 -9.25
N LEU A 430 -8.52 -0.97 -9.07
CA LEU A 430 -9.12 -0.70 -7.76
C LEU A 430 -9.38 -2.00 -6.99
N THR A 431 -8.59 -2.24 -5.96
CA THR A 431 -8.70 -3.42 -5.09
C THR A 431 -9.15 -3.06 -3.68
N PRO A 432 -9.87 -3.95 -2.98
CA PRO A 432 -10.26 -3.76 -1.58
C PRO A 432 -9.10 -3.98 -0.58
N HIS A 433 -8.78 -3.00 0.25
CA HIS A 433 -7.73 -3.04 1.30
C HIS A 433 -8.28 -2.67 2.68
N TRP A 434 -7.57 -3.05 3.75
CA TRP A 434 -7.98 -2.73 5.12
C TRP A 434 -7.41 -1.39 5.58
N MET A 435 -8.29 -0.42 5.84
CA MET A 435 -7.95 0.78 6.60
C MET A 435 -7.96 0.44 8.08
N THR A 436 -6.79 0.31 8.69
CA THR A 436 -6.60 -0.22 10.05
C THR A 436 -6.70 0.87 11.11
N LYS A 437 -6.24 2.09 10.81
CA LYS A 437 -6.21 3.21 11.75
C LYS A 437 -6.62 4.51 11.06
N VAL A 438 -7.42 5.33 11.73
CA VAL A 438 -7.71 6.71 11.33
C VAL A 438 -7.49 7.61 12.54
N PHE A 439 -6.83 8.74 12.36
CA PHE A 439 -6.44 9.60 13.47
C PHE A 439 -6.47 11.08 13.10
N HIS A 440 -6.53 11.94 14.12
CA HIS A 440 -6.40 13.39 13.99
C HIS A 440 -4.92 13.76 13.88
N SER A 441 -4.61 14.66 12.95
CA SER A 441 -3.25 15.06 12.60
C SER A 441 -3.00 16.56 12.86
N GLY A 442 -3.75 17.15 13.80
CA GLY A 442 -3.63 18.55 14.17
C GLY A 442 -4.43 19.51 13.29
N LYS A 443 -4.05 20.80 13.31
CA LYS A 443 -4.58 21.84 12.41
C LYS A 443 -3.54 22.18 11.36
N LYS A 444 -3.94 22.18 10.08
CA LYS A 444 -3.08 22.55 8.96
C LYS A 444 -3.78 23.56 8.05
N MET A 445 -2.98 24.30 7.28
CA MET A 445 -3.46 25.16 6.20
C MET A 445 -4.09 24.31 5.09
N ILE A 446 -5.36 24.56 4.76
CA ILE A 446 -6.13 23.75 3.82
C ILE A 446 -6.39 24.47 2.50
N TYR A 447 -6.39 23.68 1.44
CA TYR A 447 -6.76 24.07 0.09
C TYR A 447 -7.94 23.21 -0.40
N GLU A 448 -8.93 23.82 -1.06
CA GLU A 448 -9.98 23.11 -1.79
C GLU A 448 -9.53 22.93 -3.24
N LEU A 449 -9.31 21.67 -3.64
CA LEU A 449 -9.08 21.27 -5.02
C LEU A 449 -10.42 20.91 -5.65
N LYS A 450 -10.65 21.40 -6.87
CA LYS A 450 -11.83 21.09 -7.68
C LYS A 450 -11.42 20.63 -9.07
N THR A 451 -12.04 19.54 -9.53
CA THR A 451 -11.80 18.96 -10.85
C THR A 451 -12.85 19.40 -11.88
N LYS A 452 -12.60 19.13 -13.16
CA LYS A 452 -13.46 19.49 -14.30
C LYS A 452 -14.79 18.74 -14.28
N SER A 453 -14.81 17.47 -13.84
CA SER A 453 -16.07 16.76 -13.59
C SER A 453 -16.85 17.31 -12.39
N GLY A 454 -16.25 18.19 -11.58
CA GLY A 454 -16.89 18.85 -10.46
C GLY A 454 -16.71 18.14 -9.11
N ARG A 455 -15.82 17.13 -9.04
CA ARG A 455 -15.37 16.57 -7.76
C ARG A 455 -14.57 17.61 -6.98
N THR A 456 -14.62 17.51 -5.66
CA THR A 456 -13.90 18.43 -4.77
C THR A 456 -13.36 17.69 -3.56
N ILE A 457 -12.15 18.02 -3.17
CA ILE A 457 -11.53 17.54 -1.93
C ILE A 457 -10.78 18.69 -1.27
N LYS A 458 -10.64 18.59 0.04
CA LYS A 458 -9.94 19.58 0.86
C LYS A 458 -8.80 18.88 1.56
N ALA A 459 -7.59 19.36 1.33
CA ALA A 459 -6.37 18.72 1.82
C ALA A 459 -5.30 19.78 2.17
N SER A 460 -4.30 19.37 2.94
CA SER A 460 -3.13 20.22 3.22
C SER A 460 -2.25 20.39 1.97
N ALA A 461 -1.42 21.43 1.96
CA ALA A 461 -0.49 21.75 0.87
C ALA A 461 0.37 20.55 0.41
N ASN A 462 0.86 19.77 1.37
CA ASN A 462 1.72 18.62 1.13
C ASN A 462 0.95 17.32 0.80
N HIS A 463 -0.38 17.35 0.62
CA HIS A 463 -1.13 16.13 0.34
C HIS A 463 -0.89 15.64 -1.09
N PRO A 464 -0.42 14.39 -1.32
CA PRO A 464 -0.18 13.89 -2.66
C PRO A 464 -1.46 13.49 -3.39
N PHE A 465 -1.50 13.73 -4.70
CA PHE A 465 -2.51 13.24 -5.64
C PHE A 465 -1.81 12.52 -6.78
N LEU A 466 -2.39 11.41 -7.23
CA LEU A 466 -1.79 10.58 -8.28
C LEU A 466 -1.94 11.27 -9.65
N LYS A 467 -0.82 11.59 -10.30
CA LYS A 467 -0.72 11.93 -11.73
C LYS A 467 -0.17 10.72 -12.50
N ILE A 468 -0.12 10.82 -13.83
CA ILE A 468 0.43 9.73 -14.65
C ILE A 468 1.93 9.52 -14.40
N GLN A 469 2.66 10.60 -14.06
CA GLN A 469 4.06 10.55 -13.64
C GLN A 469 4.26 10.19 -12.15
N GLY A 470 3.19 9.80 -11.45
CA GLY A 470 3.22 9.49 -10.02
C GLY A 470 2.59 10.55 -9.11
N TRP A 471 2.72 10.33 -7.81
CA TRP A 471 2.17 11.17 -6.75
C TRP A 471 2.79 12.57 -6.69
N THR A 472 1.96 13.59 -6.78
CA THR A 472 2.38 15.00 -6.74
C THR A 472 1.65 15.75 -5.62
N ARG A 473 2.40 16.50 -4.80
CA ARG A 473 1.82 17.31 -3.70
C ARG A 473 0.87 18.38 -4.23
N LEU A 474 -0.18 18.68 -3.47
CA LEU A 474 -1.18 19.69 -3.82
C LEU A 474 -0.57 21.05 -4.15
N ASP A 475 0.44 21.49 -3.40
CA ASP A 475 1.15 22.77 -3.62
C ASP A 475 2.02 22.81 -4.88
N LYS A 476 2.29 21.66 -5.49
CA LYS A 476 2.98 21.54 -6.79
C LYS A 476 2.01 21.30 -7.96
N LEU A 477 0.73 21.05 -7.68
CA LEU A 477 -0.28 20.91 -8.72
C LEU A 477 -0.67 22.26 -9.30
N GLN A 478 -0.90 22.28 -10.61
CA GLN A 478 -1.36 23.45 -11.34
C GLN A 478 -2.79 23.26 -11.87
N ILE A 479 -3.43 24.36 -12.28
CA ILE A 479 -4.67 24.27 -13.05
C ILE A 479 -4.38 23.52 -14.36
N ASP A 480 -5.36 22.75 -14.85
CA ASP A 480 -5.28 21.85 -15.99
C ASP A 480 -4.47 20.56 -15.82
N ASP A 481 -3.74 20.40 -14.70
CA ASP A 481 -3.10 19.13 -14.36
C ASP A 481 -4.14 18.01 -14.25
N PRO A 482 -3.91 16.84 -14.86
CA PRO A 482 -4.75 15.67 -14.69
C PRO A 482 -4.37 14.90 -13.42
N ILE A 483 -5.37 14.57 -12.61
CA ILE A 483 -5.23 13.70 -11.43
C ILE A 483 -6.15 12.47 -11.53
N ALA A 484 -5.76 11.39 -10.86
CA ALA A 484 -6.49 10.14 -10.88
C ALA A 484 -7.75 10.18 -10.00
N LEU A 485 -8.86 9.81 -10.60
CA LEU A 485 -10.14 9.52 -9.95
C LEU A 485 -10.51 8.05 -10.25
N PRO A 486 -11.38 7.42 -9.47
CA PRO A 486 -12.01 6.17 -9.85
C PRO A 486 -12.86 6.32 -11.13
N ARG A 487 -12.67 5.41 -12.08
CA ARG A 487 -13.51 5.28 -13.28
C ARG A 487 -14.83 4.58 -13.01
N SER A 488 -14.84 3.69 -12.02
CA SER A 488 -16.04 3.07 -11.46
C SER A 488 -15.79 2.72 -9.99
N ILE A 489 -16.85 2.51 -9.23
CA ILE A 489 -16.76 2.07 -7.83
C ILE A 489 -17.64 0.84 -7.68
N ASP A 490 -17.01 -0.32 -7.50
CA ASP A 490 -17.70 -1.56 -7.23
C ASP A 490 -17.69 -1.91 -5.73
N ILE A 491 -18.76 -2.52 -5.25
CA ILE A 491 -18.98 -2.80 -3.83
C ILE A 491 -19.26 -4.30 -3.67
N GLU A 492 -18.37 -5.00 -2.94
CA GLU A 492 -18.34 -6.48 -2.85
C GLU A 492 -19.67 -7.09 -2.39
N LYS A 493 -20.30 -6.51 -1.37
CA LYS A 493 -21.49 -7.07 -0.71
C LYS A 493 -22.58 -6.01 -0.55
N ALA A 494 -22.89 -5.28 -1.62
CA ALA A 494 -23.99 -4.33 -1.60
C ALA A 494 -25.33 -5.05 -1.33
N GLN A 495 -26.03 -4.66 -0.26
CA GLN A 495 -27.29 -5.25 0.16
C GLN A 495 -28.36 -4.16 0.31
N SER A 496 -29.53 -4.42 -0.26
CA SER A 496 -30.65 -3.49 -0.19
C SER A 496 -31.56 -3.87 0.98
N SER A 497 -31.55 -3.05 2.03
CA SER A 497 -32.44 -3.18 3.19
C SER A 497 -33.73 -2.35 3.07
N ILE A 498 -33.93 -1.68 1.94
CA ILE A 498 -35.09 -0.85 1.61
C ILE A 498 -35.84 -1.48 0.44
N SER A 499 -37.18 -1.50 0.51
CA SER A 499 -38.01 -2.14 -0.52
C SER A 499 -38.09 -1.31 -1.81
N LYS A 500 -38.46 -1.96 -2.92
CA LYS A 500 -38.63 -1.27 -4.22
C LYS A 500 -39.66 -0.15 -4.15
N ASP A 501 -40.80 -0.39 -3.49
CA ASP A 501 -41.85 0.63 -3.34
C ASP A 501 -41.37 1.82 -2.50
N GLU A 502 -40.57 1.57 -1.45
CA GLU A 502 -39.94 2.62 -0.64
C GLU A 502 -38.94 3.44 -1.46
N LEU A 503 -38.09 2.80 -2.27
CA LEU A 503 -37.14 3.50 -3.15
C LEU A 503 -37.86 4.40 -4.16
N MET A 504 -38.93 3.89 -4.79
CA MET A 504 -39.72 4.65 -5.75
C MET A 504 -40.39 5.86 -5.09
N LEU A 505 -41.04 5.67 -3.95
CA LEU A 505 -41.69 6.75 -3.22
C LEU A 505 -40.67 7.77 -2.68
N LEU A 506 -39.53 7.29 -2.16
CA LEU A 506 -38.45 8.14 -1.65
C LEU A 506 -37.89 9.03 -2.76
N ALA A 507 -37.63 8.47 -3.95
CA ALA A 507 -37.11 9.21 -5.08
C ALA A 507 -38.06 10.35 -5.51
N HIS A 508 -39.37 10.07 -5.60
CA HIS A 508 -40.36 11.07 -5.94
C HIS A 508 -40.51 12.15 -4.87
N LEU A 509 -40.53 11.77 -3.58
CA LEU A 509 -40.66 12.73 -2.48
C LEU A 509 -39.40 13.58 -2.29
N LEU A 510 -38.22 13.01 -2.55
CA LEU A 510 -36.96 13.75 -2.47
C LEU A 510 -36.80 14.73 -3.65
N GLY A 511 -37.25 14.37 -4.85
CA GLY A 511 -37.24 15.22 -6.04
C GLY A 511 -38.26 16.35 -5.98
N ASP A 512 -39.53 16.07 -6.31
CA ASP A 512 -40.61 17.07 -6.40
C ASP A 512 -41.54 17.10 -5.17
N GLY A 513 -41.35 16.21 -4.19
CA GLY A 513 -42.18 16.20 -2.99
C GLY A 513 -41.92 17.39 -2.06
N CYS A 514 -42.99 17.86 -1.41
CA CYS A 514 -42.85 18.80 -0.31
C CYS A 514 -42.40 18.07 0.95
N ILE A 515 -41.15 18.34 1.33
CA ILE A 515 -40.54 17.86 2.57
C ILE A 515 -40.27 19.00 3.56
N LEU A 516 -40.85 20.19 3.35
CA LEU A 516 -40.67 21.33 4.25
C LEU A 516 -41.27 21.04 5.63
N PRO A 517 -40.72 21.59 6.73
CA PRO A 517 -41.38 21.56 8.03
C PRO A 517 -42.78 22.18 7.95
N ASN A 518 -43.71 21.70 8.78
CA ASN A 518 -45.05 22.26 8.98
C ASN A 518 -45.94 22.38 7.73
N GLN A 519 -45.56 21.77 6.61
CA GLN A 519 -46.41 21.66 5.42
C GLN A 519 -47.02 20.26 5.28
N PRO A 520 -48.20 20.11 4.66
CA PRO A 520 -48.74 18.79 4.36
C PRO A 520 -47.85 18.08 3.34
N TYR A 521 -47.70 16.76 3.47
CA TYR A 521 -47.02 15.97 2.45
C TYR A 521 -47.83 16.02 1.15
N HIS A 522 -47.18 16.48 0.10
CA HIS A 522 -47.75 16.49 -1.23
C HIS A 522 -46.66 16.33 -2.28
N TYR A 523 -47.06 15.89 -3.46
CA TYR A 523 -46.20 15.67 -4.61
C TYR A 523 -46.83 16.31 -5.84
N THR A 524 -46.01 16.91 -6.69
CA THR A 524 -46.45 17.59 -7.90
C THR A 524 -45.70 17.10 -9.11
N ASN A 525 -46.41 16.73 -10.18
CA ASN A 525 -45.76 16.39 -11.44
C ASN A 525 -46.75 16.52 -12.61
N ALA A 526 -46.23 16.80 -13.81
CA ALA A 526 -47.04 16.86 -15.03
C ALA A 526 -47.43 15.47 -15.55
N ASP A 527 -46.61 14.45 -15.30
CA ASP A 527 -46.82 13.12 -15.84
C ASP A 527 -47.72 12.25 -14.95
N ILE A 528 -48.85 11.81 -15.52
CA ILE A 528 -49.84 10.99 -14.82
C ILE A 528 -49.30 9.63 -14.34
N LYS A 529 -48.26 9.07 -14.97
CA LYS A 529 -47.65 7.79 -14.54
C LYS A 529 -46.86 7.98 -13.25
N ASN A 530 -46.14 9.09 -13.11
CA ASN A 530 -45.45 9.43 -11.86
C ASN A 530 -46.46 9.62 -10.73
N ILE A 531 -47.57 10.32 -11.02
CA ILE A 531 -48.69 10.52 -10.09
C ILE A 531 -49.26 9.18 -9.62
N LYS A 532 -49.67 8.30 -10.55
CA LYS A 532 -50.18 6.96 -10.22
C LYS A 532 -49.18 6.12 -9.45
N THR A 533 -47.88 6.28 -9.74
CA THR A 533 -46.81 5.59 -9.01
C THR A 533 -46.79 6.01 -7.54
N VAL A 534 -46.80 7.31 -7.26
CA VAL A 534 -46.83 7.85 -5.88
C VAL A 534 -48.11 7.45 -5.16
N GLU A 535 -49.27 7.51 -5.82
CA GLU A 535 -50.55 7.08 -5.24
C GLU A 535 -50.53 5.59 -4.85
N LYS A 536 -50.03 4.73 -5.76
CA LYS A 536 -49.92 3.28 -5.53
C LYS A 536 -48.95 2.96 -4.40
N THR A 537 -47.76 3.55 -4.39
CA THR A 537 -46.75 3.24 -3.37
C THR A 537 -47.13 3.80 -2.00
N ALA A 538 -47.70 5.01 -1.92
CA ALA A 538 -48.20 5.57 -0.66
C ALA A 538 -49.37 4.76 -0.08
N LYS A 539 -50.30 4.29 -0.93
CA LYS A 539 -51.38 3.40 -0.51
C LYS A 539 -50.84 2.07 0.00
N LYS A 540 -49.88 1.45 -0.72
CA LYS A 540 -49.31 0.15 -0.34
C LYS A 540 -48.48 0.22 0.94
N LEU A 541 -47.60 1.20 1.08
CA LEU A 541 -46.68 1.31 2.21
C LEU A 541 -47.34 1.85 3.47
N PHE A 542 -48.25 2.82 3.33
CA PHE A 542 -48.76 3.59 4.47
C PHE A 542 -50.29 3.61 4.57
N LYS A 543 -51.01 2.87 3.71
CA LYS A 543 -52.49 2.88 3.65
C LYS A 543 -53.08 4.29 3.43
N ILE A 544 -52.29 5.20 2.84
CA ILE A 544 -52.72 6.58 2.56
C ILE A 544 -53.72 6.58 1.40
N LYS A 545 -54.89 7.18 1.61
CA LYS A 545 -55.84 7.54 0.54
C LYS A 545 -55.46 8.91 0.01
N THR A 546 -54.94 8.98 -1.22
CA THR A 546 -54.46 10.23 -1.82
C THR A 546 -55.60 11.12 -2.29
N ARG A 547 -55.39 12.45 -2.21
CA ARG A 547 -56.29 13.44 -2.84
C ARG A 547 -55.56 14.11 -3.99
N ARG A 548 -56.03 13.86 -5.22
CA ARG A 548 -55.46 14.44 -6.43
C ARG A 548 -56.25 15.66 -6.89
N VAL A 549 -55.55 16.72 -7.27
CA VAL A 549 -56.11 17.97 -7.81
C VAL A 549 -55.35 18.31 -9.08
N LYS A 550 -56.06 18.46 -10.21
CA LYS A 550 -55.45 18.91 -11.47
C LYS A 550 -55.37 20.45 -11.46
N GLN A 551 -54.22 21.01 -11.81
CA GLN A 551 -54.00 22.44 -11.94
C GLN A 551 -53.27 22.72 -13.25
N LYS A 552 -53.98 23.28 -14.23
CA LYS A 552 -53.45 23.50 -15.60
C LYS A 552 -52.82 22.21 -16.16
N ASN A 553 -51.50 22.22 -16.36
CA ASN A 553 -50.73 21.14 -16.99
C ASN A 553 -50.07 20.19 -15.97
N TRP A 554 -50.28 20.38 -14.67
CA TRP A 554 -49.74 19.50 -13.62
C TRP A 554 -50.80 18.98 -12.67
N TYR A 555 -50.43 17.94 -11.91
CA TYR A 555 -51.27 17.34 -10.89
C TYR A 555 -50.61 17.52 -9.52
N HIS A 556 -51.40 18.00 -8.55
CA HIS A 556 -51.06 17.98 -7.13
C HIS A 556 -51.66 16.73 -6.49
N VAL A 557 -50.85 15.98 -5.75
CA VAL A 557 -51.28 14.81 -4.98
C VAL A 557 -50.98 15.08 -3.52
N TYR A 558 -52.02 15.28 -2.71
CA TYR A 558 -51.90 15.34 -1.27
C TYR A 558 -51.85 13.92 -0.70
N LEU A 559 -50.96 13.74 0.27
CA LEU A 559 -50.74 12.48 1.00
C LEU A 559 -51.19 12.70 2.45
N PRO A 560 -52.51 12.67 2.74
CA PRO A 560 -53.01 12.89 4.10
C PRO A 560 -52.69 11.69 5.00
N SER A 561 -52.68 11.94 6.31
CA SER A 561 -52.52 10.86 7.30
C SER A 561 -53.71 9.89 7.20
N PRO A 562 -53.49 8.56 7.25
CA PRO A 562 -54.57 7.57 7.25
C PRO A 562 -55.32 7.51 8.60
N TYR A 563 -54.85 8.26 9.60
CA TYR A 563 -55.45 8.37 10.94
C TYR A 563 -55.34 9.80 11.48
N ARG A 564 -56.16 10.12 12.49
CA ARG A 564 -56.10 11.40 13.22
C ARG A 564 -54.73 11.57 13.91
N LEU A 565 -54.10 12.72 13.68
CA LEU A 565 -52.84 13.10 14.32
C LEU A 565 -53.12 13.61 15.74
N ALA A 566 -52.22 13.32 16.67
CA ALA A 566 -52.31 13.71 18.08
C ALA A 566 -50.89 13.87 18.67
N ARG A 567 -50.76 14.33 19.91
CA ARG A 567 -49.46 14.44 20.60
C ARG A 567 -48.77 13.05 20.61
N GLY A 568 -47.54 12.98 20.10
CA GLY A 568 -46.79 11.71 19.96
C GLY A 568 -47.17 10.86 18.73
N LYS A 569 -48.27 11.15 18.04
CA LYS A 569 -48.74 10.41 16.85
C LYS A 569 -48.51 11.22 15.57
N TYR A 570 -47.37 10.98 14.93
CA TYR A 570 -46.95 11.69 13.71
C TYR A 570 -47.48 11.02 12.44
N HIS A 571 -47.44 11.76 11.33
CA HIS A 571 -47.73 11.23 9.99
C HIS A 571 -46.83 10.02 9.67
N PRO A 572 -47.32 8.96 9.01
CA PRO A 572 -46.52 7.76 8.73
C PRO A 572 -45.25 8.05 7.92
N ILE A 573 -45.32 8.95 6.93
CA ILE A 573 -44.13 9.42 6.19
C ILE A 573 -43.13 10.14 7.11
N THR A 574 -43.59 10.87 8.13
CA THR A 574 -42.69 11.49 9.12
C THR A 574 -41.96 10.44 9.95
N ASN A 575 -42.65 9.39 10.39
CA ASN A 575 -42.02 8.27 11.11
C ASN A 575 -41.01 7.54 10.21
N TRP A 576 -41.36 7.32 8.94
CA TRP A 576 -40.46 6.73 7.95
C TRP A 576 -39.23 7.61 7.70
N PHE A 577 -39.39 8.92 7.53
CA PHE A 577 -38.28 9.87 7.39
C PHE A 577 -37.38 9.88 8.62
N LYS A 578 -37.94 9.83 9.84
CA LYS A 578 -37.15 9.66 11.07
C LYS A 578 -36.31 8.37 11.05
N LYS A 579 -36.90 7.24 10.64
CA LYS A 579 -36.18 5.95 10.51
C LYS A 579 -35.04 6.03 9.48
N LEU A 580 -35.25 6.76 8.39
CA LEU A 580 -34.25 6.96 7.33
C LEU A 580 -33.25 8.10 7.63
N ASN A 581 -33.40 8.79 8.76
CA ASN A 581 -32.64 9.98 9.12
C ASN A 581 -32.70 11.09 8.05
N ILE A 582 -33.91 11.31 7.50
CA ILE A 582 -34.21 12.38 6.54
C ILE A 582 -34.83 13.54 7.30
N GLU A 583 -34.19 14.69 7.24
CA GLU A 583 -34.72 15.92 7.79
C GLU A 583 -35.73 16.57 6.84
N ARG A 584 -36.74 17.22 7.42
CA ARG A 584 -37.68 18.07 6.69
C ARG A 584 -37.02 19.42 6.42
N VAL A 585 -36.60 19.66 5.18
CA VAL A 585 -35.75 20.82 4.83
C VAL A 585 -36.17 21.46 3.52
N HIS A 586 -35.70 22.69 3.28
CA HIS A 586 -35.84 23.34 2.00
C HIS A 586 -35.08 22.62 0.87
N SER A 587 -35.47 22.88 -0.38
CA SER A 587 -34.95 22.21 -1.58
C SER A 587 -33.41 22.24 -1.69
N TRP A 588 -32.77 23.34 -1.29
CA TRP A 588 -31.30 23.51 -1.37
C TRP A 588 -30.52 22.80 -0.26
N LYS A 589 -31.20 22.30 0.78
CA LYS A 589 -30.62 21.50 1.87
C LYS A 589 -30.93 20.01 1.75
N LYS A 590 -31.68 19.57 0.71
CA LYS A 590 -32.02 18.17 0.46
C LYS A 590 -30.78 17.28 0.44
N GLN A 591 -30.87 16.13 1.09
CA GLN A 591 -29.85 15.09 1.11
C GLN A 591 -30.50 13.71 1.00
N MET A 592 -29.78 12.79 0.38
CA MET A 592 -30.17 11.40 0.26
C MET A 592 -29.78 10.62 1.53
N PRO A 593 -30.65 9.72 2.02
CA PRO A 593 -30.36 8.92 3.20
C PRO A 593 -29.26 7.89 2.92
N GLU A 594 -28.52 7.51 3.97
CA GLU A 594 -27.32 6.68 3.86
C GLU A 594 -27.61 5.26 3.34
N ILE A 595 -28.83 4.76 3.56
CA ILE A 595 -29.27 3.44 3.11
C ILE A 595 -29.21 3.27 1.58
N VAL A 596 -29.40 4.35 0.82
CA VAL A 596 -29.38 4.30 -0.65
C VAL A 596 -27.96 4.02 -1.17
N PHE A 597 -26.93 4.51 -0.48
CA PHE A 597 -25.53 4.23 -0.85
C PHE A 597 -25.10 2.81 -0.54
N GLN A 598 -25.87 2.07 0.25
CA GLN A 598 -25.60 0.67 0.59
C GLN A 598 -26.35 -0.32 -0.32
N CYS A 599 -27.33 0.18 -1.08
CA CYS A 599 -28.11 -0.64 -2.02
C CYS A 599 -27.23 -1.24 -3.11
N ASN A 600 -27.70 -2.35 -3.68
CA ASN A 600 -27.13 -2.96 -4.87
C ASN A 600 -27.36 -2.09 -6.12
N ASN A 601 -26.64 -2.39 -7.20
CA ASN A 601 -26.69 -1.58 -8.43
C ASN A 601 -28.07 -1.59 -9.11
N LYS A 602 -28.87 -2.65 -8.98
CA LYS A 602 -30.24 -2.73 -9.54
C LYS A 602 -31.18 -1.75 -8.83
N ASP A 603 -31.09 -1.68 -7.51
CA ASP A 603 -31.94 -0.82 -6.68
C ASP A 603 -31.49 0.65 -6.75
N ILE A 604 -30.19 0.93 -6.88
CA ILE A 604 -29.68 2.27 -7.21
C ILE A 604 -30.22 2.72 -8.56
N SER A 605 -30.19 1.86 -9.58
CA SER A 605 -30.76 2.15 -10.89
C SER A 605 -32.25 2.49 -10.79
N LEU A 606 -33.04 1.69 -10.08
CA LEU A 606 -34.46 1.94 -9.87
C LEU A 606 -34.70 3.30 -9.17
N PHE A 607 -33.98 3.57 -8.10
CA PHE A 607 -34.06 4.83 -7.37
C PHE A 607 -33.73 6.02 -8.28
N LEU A 608 -32.61 5.97 -8.99
CA LEU A 608 -32.19 7.04 -9.90
C LEU A 608 -33.19 7.24 -11.05
N LYS A 609 -33.79 6.16 -11.57
CA LYS A 609 -34.80 6.24 -12.63
C LYS A 609 -36.02 7.05 -12.20
N HIS A 610 -36.51 6.82 -10.99
CA HIS A 610 -37.64 7.57 -10.44
C HIS A 610 -37.25 9.00 -10.04
N LEU A 611 -36.04 9.19 -9.51
CA LEU A 611 -35.53 10.51 -9.17
C LEU A 611 -35.35 11.36 -10.44
N TRP A 612 -34.86 10.77 -11.54
CA TRP A 612 -34.69 11.49 -12.80
C TRP A 612 -36.02 11.91 -13.45
N SER A 613 -37.12 11.21 -13.16
CA SER A 613 -38.46 11.60 -13.61
C SER A 613 -39.01 12.88 -12.95
N THR A 614 -38.34 13.36 -11.90
CA THR A 614 -38.63 14.64 -11.25
C THR A 614 -37.81 15.74 -11.93
N ASP A 615 -36.72 16.19 -11.32
CA ASP A 615 -35.85 17.28 -11.80
C ASP A 615 -34.87 16.89 -12.94
N GLY A 616 -35.02 15.72 -13.55
CA GLY A 616 -34.19 15.29 -14.66
C GLY A 616 -34.70 15.75 -16.02
N ASN A 617 -33.79 15.93 -16.98
CA ASN A 617 -34.08 16.22 -18.37
C ASN A 617 -33.65 15.06 -19.27
N LEU A 618 -34.53 14.71 -20.21
CA LEU A 618 -34.26 13.85 -21.35
C LEU A 618 -34.94 14.49 -22.56
N SER A 619 -34.15 15.14 -23.40
CA SER A 619 -34.62 15.80 -24.62
C SER A 619 -33.61 15.64 -25.74
N TRP A 620 -33.96 16.11 -26.94
CA TRP A 620 -32.98 16.25 -28.02
C TRP A 620 -32.08 17.45 -27.81
N LYS A 621 -30.86 17.35 -28.35
CA LYS A 621 -29.91 18.44 -28.53
C LYS A 621 -29.56 18.55 -30.00
N TYR A 622 -29.91 19.69 -30.60
CA TYR A 622 -29.55 20.03 -31.97
C TYR A 622 -28.48 21.11 -31.91
N LEU A 623 -27.28 20.79 -32.37
CA LEU A 623 -26.17 21.75 -32.48
C LEU A 623 -25.84 21.91 -33.96
N THR A 624 -25.68 23.15 -34.40
CA THR A 624 -25.29 23.48 -35.78
C THR A 624 -24.02 22.71 -36.16
N GLY A 625 -24.06 22.00 -37.29
CA GLY A 625 -22.93 21.20 -37.79
C GLY A 625 -22.65 19.88 -37.02
N ARG A 626 -23.52 19.44 -36.10
CA ARG A 626 -23.36 18.16 -35.38
C ARG A 626 -24.60 17.29 -35.48
N LYS A 627 -24.40 15.97 -35.49
CA LYS A 627 -25.50 14.99 -35.44
C LYS A 627 -26.36 15.22 -34.18
N PRO A 628 -27.70 15.11 -34.26
CA PRO A 628 -28.57 15.18 -33.09
C PRO A 628 -28.14 14.21 -32.01
N ALA A 629 -28.13 14.67 -30.75
CA ALA A 629 -27.74 13.86 -29.60
C ALA A 629 -28.75 13.99 -28.46
N GLY A 630 -28.64 13.14 -27.44
CA GLY A 630 -29.41 13.28 -26.22
C GLY A 630 -28.91 14.45 -25.37
N ASN A 631 -29.82 15.28 -24.89
CA ASN A 631 -29.57 16.23 -23.81
C ASN A 631 -30.03 15.59 -22.49
N ILE A 632 -29.10 15.01 -21.73
CA ILE A 632 -29.38 14.28 -20.50
C ILE A 632 -28.69 14.98 -19.34
N TYR A 633 -29.48 15.53 -18.40
CA TYR A 633 -28.95 16.13 -17.18
C TYR A 633 -29.94 16.01 -16.02
N TYR A 634 -29.46 16.11 -14.78
CA TYR A 634 -30.27 16.26 -13.57
C TYR A 634 -30.03 17.65 -12.97
N SER A 635 -31.09 18.38 -12.64
CA SER A 635 -31.00 19.73 -12.07
C SER A 635 -31.35 19.69 -10.59
N SER A 636 -30.59 20.39 -9.74
CA SER A 636 -30.96 20.54 -8.34
C SER A 636 -30.46 21.85 -7.75
N SER A 637 -31.24 22.43 -6.84
CA SER A 637 -30.78 23.54 -5.99
C SER A 637 -29.90 23.07 -4.83
N SER A 638 -29.87 21.76 -4.53
CA SER A 638 -28.99 21.18 -3.50
C SER A 638 -27.69 20.68 -4.11
N LYS A 639 -26.56 21.33 -3.72
CA LYS A 639 -25.22 20.87 -4.06
C LYS A 639 -24.95 19.46 -3.54
N ALA A 640 -25.45 19.15 -2.34
CA ALA A 640 -25.24 17.86 -1.68
C ALA A 640 -25.95 16.74 -2.44
N LEU A 641 -27.23 16.94 -2.78
CA LEU A 641 -28.00 15.95 -3.54
C LEU A 641 -27.39 15.74 -4.94
N ALA A 642 -27.01 16.81 -5.65
CA ALA A 642 -26.40 16.68 -6.97
C ALA A 642 -25.08 15.87 -6.94
N LYS A 643 -24.23 16.09 -5.93
CA LYS A 643 -23.00 15.28 -5.72
C LYS A 643 -23.30 13.84 -5.34
N GLN A 644 -24.34 13.61 -4.53
CA GLN A 644 -24.78 12.28 -4.15
C GLN A 644 -25.30 11.48 -5.35
N VAL A 645 -26.06 12.11 -6.23
CA VAL A 645 -26.47 11.51 -7.52
C VAL A 645 -25.25 11.23 -8.41
N GLN A 646 -24.29 12.15 -8.48
CA GLN A 646 -23.03 11.95 -9.22
C GLN A 646 -22.24 10.72 -8.71
N HIS A 647 -22.18 10.51 -7.40
CA HIS A 647 -21.57 9.33 -6.80
C HIS A 647 -22.32 8.03 -7.15
N LEU A 648 -23.65 8.02 -7.11
CA LEU A 648 -24.42 6.83 -7.49
C LEU A 648 -24.27 6.48 -8.98
N LEU A 649 -24.19 7.48 -9.87
CA LEU A 649 -23.90 7.25 -11.29
C LEU A 649 -22.50 6.62 -11.48
N LEU A 650 -21.50 7.04 -10.69
CA LEU A 650 -20.17 6.45 -10.72
C LEU A 650 -20.19 4.96 -10.30
N ARG A 651 -21.00 4.59 -9.29
CA ARG A 651 -21.23 3.18 -8.93
C ARG A 651 -21.88 2.36 -10.06
N LEU A 652 -22.67 3.00 -10.93
CA LEU A 652 -23.24 2.38 -12.13
C LEU A 652 -22.33 2.47 -13.36
N ASN A 653 -21.06 2.84 -13.19
CA ASN A 653 -20.08 3.02 -14.27
C ASN A 653 -20.54 4.06 -15.32
N ILE A 654 -21.22 5.11 -14.87
CA ILE A 654 -21.69 6.24 -15.69
C ILE A 654 -20.94 7.51 -15.24
N GLN A 655 -20.03 7.98 -16.09
CA GLN A 655 -19.33 9.24 -15.85
C GLN A 655 -20.25 10.45 -16.11
N SER A 656 -20.12 11.48 -15.27
CA SER A 656 -20.98 12.67 -15.31
C SER A 656 -20.27 13.92 -14.80
N SER A 657 -20.64 15.08 -15.33
CA SER A 657 -20.01 16.38 -15.02
C SER A 657 -20.97 17.31 -14.29
N LEU A 658 -20.55 17.87 -13.16
CA LEU A 658 -21.35 18.76 -12.34
C LEU A 658 -20.99 20.23 -12.58
N ARG A 659 -21.94 21.00 -13.12
CA ARG A 659 -21.79 22.42 -13.44
C ARG A 659 -22.68 23.30 -12.58
N LYS A 660 -22.18 24.49 -12.23
CA LYS A 660 -22.96 25.54 -11.59
C LYS A 660 -23.61 26.39 -12.69
N ILE A 661 -24.92 26.55 -12.64
CA ILE A 661 -25.67 27.41 -13.57
C ILE A 661 -26.17 28.62 -12.77
N LYS A 662 -25.79 29.82 -13.21
CA LYS A 662 -26.36 31.06 -12.70
C LYS A 662 -27.79 31.15 -13.23
N SER A 663 -28.76 31.32 -12.32
CA SER A 663 -30.15 31.53 -12.74
C SER A 663 -30.37 33.00 -13.15
N LYS A 664 -31.49 33.29 -13.82
CA LYS A 664 -31.91 34.67 -14.18
C LYS A 664 -31.95 35.54 -12.91
N LYS A 665 -31.78 36.87 -13.04
CA LYS A 665 -31.71 37.85 -11.92
C LYS A 665 -32.76 37.51 -10.83
N GLY A 666 -32.31 37.32 -9.59
CA GLY A 666 -33.15 37.04 -8.41
C GLY A 666 -33.33 35.57 -8.00
N TYR A 667 -32.91 34.60 -8.83
CA TYR A 667 -33.10 33.17 -8.52
C TYR A 667 -31.85 32.50 -7.91
N ARG A 668 -32.09 31.45 -7.09
CA ARG A 668 -31.03 30.66 -6.42
C ARG A 668 -30.12 29.95 -7.43
N LEU A 669 -28.88 29.69 -7.01
CA LEU A 669 -27.90 28.90 -7.79
C LEU A 669 -28.40 27.48 -8.02
N MET A 670 -28.29 27.00 -9.27
CA MET A 670 -28.64 25.63 -9.66
C MET A 670 -27.39 24.82 -10.00
N TYR A 671 -27.44 23.52 -9.72
CA TYR A 671 -26.40 22.55 -10.03
C TYR A 671 -26.94 21.57 -11.06
N HIS A 672 -26.33 21.56 -12.25
CA HIS A 672 -26.69 20.64 -13.33
C HIS A 672 -25.66 19.54 -13.44
N LEU A 673 -26.11 18.29 -13.31
CA LEU A 673 -25.30 17.10 -13.48
C LEU A 673 -25.55 16.54 -14.89
N TYR A 674 -24.59 16.71 -15.79
CA TYR A 674 -24.71 16.29 -17.19
C TYR A 674 -24.16 14.89 -17.42
N ILE A 675 -24.85 14.13 -18.27
CA ILE A 675 -24.36 12.86 -18.81
C ILE A 675 -23.89 13.11 -20.24
N GLU A 676 -22.57 13.22 -20.40
CA GLU A 676 -21.94 13.63 -21.64
C GLU A 676 -21.17 12.47 -22.30
N GLY A 677 -21.09 12.52 -23.63
CA GLY A 677 -20.47 11.46 -24.44
C GLY A 677 -21.46 10.34 -24.76
N SER A 678 -21.40 9.85 -26.01
CA SER A 678 -22.34 8.83 -26.51
C SER A 678 -22.30 7.55 -25.67
N GLN A 679 -21.12 7.13 -25.20
CA GLN A 679 -20.97 5.95 -24.36
C GLN A 679 -21.68 6.07 -23.00
N ASN A 680 -21.48 7.16 -22.26
CA ASN A 680 -22.13 7.35 -20.95
C ASN A 680 -23.64 7.55 -21.11
N GLN A 681 -24.08 8.25 -22.15
CA GLN A 681 -25.51 8.40 -22.44
C GLN A 681 -26.17 7.05 -22.77
N LEU A 682 -25.52 6.20 -23.58
CA LEU A 682 -26.00 4.85 -23.85
C LEU A 682 -26.07 4.00 -22.58
N LYS A 683 -25.03 4.04 -21.73
CA LYS A 683 -25.04 3.36 -20.43
C LYS A 683 -26.20 3.85 -19.55
N PHE A 684 -26.40 5.16 -19.46
CA PHE A 684 -27.51 5.72 -18.68
C PHE A 684 -28.88 5.29 -19.20
N LEU A 685 -29.11 5.40 -20.51
CA LEU A 685 -30.40 5.04 -21.11
C LEU A 685 -30.72 3.55 -20.99
N LYS A 686 -29.69 2.68 -21.01
CA LYS A 686 -29.83 1.24 -20.83
C LYS A 686 -30.02 0.87 -19.35
N THR A 687 -29.21 1.43 -18.46
CA THR A 687 -29.13 1.01 -17.06
C THR A 687 -30.14 1.73 -16.18
N VAL A 688 -30.35 3.03 -16.35
CA VAL A 688 -31.20 3.87 -15.49
C VAL A 688 -32.49 4.26 -16.22
N GLY A 689 -32.37 4.98 -17.34
CA GLY A 689 -33.50 5.51 -18.10
C GLY A 689 -34.36 6.51 -17.30
N ILE A 690 -35.66 6.56 -17.62
CA ILE A 690 -36.64 7.42 -16.94
C ILE A 690 -37.97 6.66 -16.79
N ALA A 691 -38.76 7.01 -15.77
CA ALA A 691 -40.04 6.35 -15.48
C ALA A 691 -41.26 7.02 -16.16
N ASP A 692 -41.12 8.26 -16.64
CA ASP A 692 -42.21 9.04 -17.22
C ASP A 692 -42.37 8.86 -18.75
N ASN A 693 -43.28 9.62 -19.37
CA ASN A 693 -43.58 9.54 -20.80
C ASN A 693 -42.41 9.92 -21.72
N ARG A 694 -41.40 10.64 -21.24
CA ARG A 694 -40.16 10.92 -22.00
C ARG A 694 -39.39 9.65 -22.32
N LYS A 695 -39.68 8.53 -21.64
CA LYS A 695 -39.17 7.19 -21.99
C LYS A 695 -39.41 6.83 -23.47
N LYS A 696 -40.46 7.37 -24.11
CA LYS A 696 -40.73 7.19 -25.55
C LYS A 696 -39.61 7.72 -26.46
N LEU A 697 -38.80 8.68 -25.98
CA LEU A 697 -37.65 9.22 -26.72
C LEU A 697 -36.42 8.31 -26.67
N ILE A 698 -36.37 7.34 -25.74
CA ILE A 698 -35.18 6.51 -25.53
C ILE A 698 -34.79 5.72 -26.80
N PRO A 699 -35.70 5.00 -27.48
CA PRO A 699 -35.32 4.20 -28.65
C PRO A 699 -34.70 5.05 -29.77
N SER A 700 -35.28 6.23 -30.05
CA SER A 700 -34.79 7.12 -31.10
C SER A 700 -33.47 7.78 -30.73
N ILE A 701 -33.29 8.23 -29.48
CA ILE A 701 -32.02 8.76 -28.99
C ILE A 701 -30.93 7.67 -29.01
N VAL A 702 -31.22 6.44 -28.57
CA VAL A 702 -30.26 5.32 -28.61
C VAL A 702 -29.83 5.03 -30.05
N LYS A 703 -30.77 5.02 -31.01
CA LYS A 703 -30.46 4.84 -32.45
C LYS A 703 -29.55 5.95 -32.96
N ALA A 704 -29.77 7.20 -32.56
CA ALA A 704 -28.91 8.33 -32.94
C ALA A 704 -27.51 8.23 -32.30
N LEU A 705 -27.42 7.93 -31.00
CA LEU A 705 -26.15 7.83 -30.28
C LEU A 705 -25.24 6.72 -30.81
N LYS A 706 -25.81 5.58 -31.24
CA LYS A 706 -25.03 4.50 -31.88
C LYS A 706 -24.37 4.91 -33.20
N LYS A 707 -24.91 5.93 -33.90
CA LYS A 707 -24.34 6.48 -35.14
C LYS A 707 -23.27 7.55 -34.90
N ILE A 708 -23.06 7.96 -33.65
CA ILE A 708 -22.04 8.95 -33.28
C ILE A 708 -20.74 8.20 -33.00
N ILE A 709 -19.71 8.48 -33.81
CA ILE A 709 -18.35 8.06 -33.54
C ILE A 709 -17.91 8.76 -32.25
N PRO A 710 -17.59 8.03 -31.17
CA PRO A 710 -17.21 8.64 -29.91
C PRO A 710 -15.99 9.54 -30.07
N ASN A 711 -16.02 10.72 -29.44
CA ASN A 711 -14.86 11.60 -29.41
C ASN A 711 -13.75 10.93 -28.58
N PRO A 712 -12.54 10.70 -29.13
CA PRO A 712 -11.43 10.11 -28.40
C PRO A 712 -10.91 10.98 -27.24
N ASN A 713 -11.38 12.23 -27.10
CA ASN A 713 -10.93 13.18 -26.07
C ASN A 713 -11.66 13.04 -24.71
N ASN A 714 -12.43 11.98 -24.48
CA ASN A 714 -13.11 11.71 -23.20
C ASN A 714 -12.65 10.37 -22.61
N ASP A 715 -12.33 10.31 -21.31
CA ASP A 715 -11.67 9.16 -20.65
C ASP A 715 -10.35 8.78 -21.33
N VAL A 716 -9.39 9.72 -21.26
CA VAL A 716 -8.12 9.69 -21.99
C VAL A 716 -6.98 9.63 -21.00
N ILE A 717 -5.95 8.86 -21.32
CA ILE A 717 -4.69 8.87 -20.59
C ILE A 717 -3.98 10.20 -20.87
N PRO A 718 -3.40 10.87 -19.86
CA PRO A 718 -2.78 12.19 -20.02
C PRO A 718 -1.72 12.20 -21.13
N LYS A 719 -1.52 13.36 -21.78
CA LYS A 719 -0.53 13.52 -22.87
C LYS A 719 0.89 13.25 -22.38
N GLU A 720 1.13 13.44 -21.09
CA GLU A 720 2.38 13.19 -20.39
C GLU A 720 2.79 11.70 -20.51
N ALA A 721 1.84 10.78 -20.73
CA ALA A 721 2.14 9.38 -21.00
C ALA A 721 3.00 9.17 -22.26
N TRP A 722 2.94 10.07 -23.24
CA TRP A 722 3.85 10.00 -24.39
C TRP A 722 5.31 10.08 -23.94
N LYS A 723 5.61 11.05 -23.07
CA LYS A 723 6.97 11.34 -22.59
C LYS A 723 7.44 10.37 -21.50
N TYR A 724 6.58 10.07 -20.53
CA TYR A 724 7.00 9.32 -19.34
C TYR A 724 6.82 7.80 -19.48
N ILE A 725 6.15 7.33 -20.54
CA ILE A 725 5.82 5.90 -20.69
C ILE A 725 6.17 5.42 -22.09
N ILE A 726 5.59 6.01 -23.12
CA ILE A 726 5.79 5.52 -24.49
C ILE A 726 7.21 5.78 -24.99
N GLU A 727 7.74 6.98 -24.79
CA GLU A 727 9.06 7.40 -25.28
C GLU A 727 10.20 6.54 -24.72
N PRO A 728 10.34 6.32 -23.40
CA PRO A 728 11.38 5.47 -22.84
C PRO A 728 11.30 4.01 -23.34
N ILE A 729 10.10 3.43 -23.40
CA ILE A 729 9.89 2.06 -23.86
C ILE A 729 10.23 1.93 -25.36
N LYS A 730 9.82 2.90 -26.16
CA LYS A 730 10.14 2.96 -27.59
C LYS A 730 11.64 3.12 -27.84
N GLU A 731 12.33 3.95 -27.05
CA GLU A 731 13.79 4.12 -27.12
C GLU A 731 14.53 2.85 -26.75
N LYS A 732 14.09 2.17 -25.69
CA LYS A 732 14.61 0.87 -25.28
C LYS A 732 14.50 -0.19 -26.37
N MET A 733 13.44 -0.14 -27.17
CA MET A 733 13.26 -1.02 -28.35
C MET A 733 13.97 -0.55 -29.63
N ASN A 734 14.83 0.48 -29.56
CA ASN A 734 15.50 1.10 -30.72
C ASN A 734 14.52 1.48 -31.85
N MET A 735 13.29 1.80 -31.50
CA MET A 735 12.22 2.03 -32.47
C MET A 735 12.10 3.52 -32.79
N SER A 736 12.06 3.88 -34.08
CA SER A 736 11.80 5.26 -34.49
C SER A 736 10.33 5.63 -34.28
N TRP A 737 10.02 6.92 -34.10
CA TRP A 737 8.63 7.39 -34.05
C TRP A 737 7.84 7.10 -35.34
N ARG A 738 8.51 6.98 -36.49
CA ARG A 738 7.88 6.56 -37.76
C ARG A 738 7.45 5.10 -37.70
N THR A 739 8.36 4.22 -37.30
CA THR A 739 8.11 2.77 -37.14
C THR A 739 7.00 2.52 -36.12
N PHE A 740 7.04 3.23 -34.98
CA PHE A 740 6.00 3.15 -33.97
C PHE A 740 4.63 3.63 -34.50
N SER A 741 4.59 4.73 -35.24
CA SER A 741 3.34 5.23 -35.85
C SER A 741 2.76 4.26 -36.88
N LEU A 742 3.61 3.62 -37.69
CA LEU A 742 3.22 2.55 -38.60
C LEU A 742 2.59 1.37 -37.84
N GLY A 743 3.23 0.93 -36.75
CA GLY A 743 2.69 -0.14 -35.89
C GLY A 743 1.36 0.21 -35.20
N LEU A 744 1.10 1.49 -34.96
CA LEU A 744 -0.19 1.97 -34.44
C LEU A 744 -1.31 2.06 -35.51
N GLU A 745 -0.97 1.81 -36.77
CA GLU A 745 -1.82 2.03 -37.95
C GLU A 745 -2.23 3.51 -38.10
N VAL A 746 -1.29 4.43 -37.90
CA VAL A 746 -1.54 5.88 -38.01
C VAL A 746 -0.47 6.54 -38.87
N ALA A 747 -0.87 7.46 -39.75
CA ALA A 747 0.09 8.26 -40.50
C ALA A 747 0.99 9.06 -39.55
N TYR A 748 2.30 9.03 -39.79
CA TYR A 748 3.25 9.82 -39.02
C TYR A 748 2.96 11.31 -39.24
N CYS A 749 2.63 12.01 -38.15
CA CYS A 749 2.22 13.42 -38.18
C CYS A 749 3.12 14.32 -37.32
N GLY A 750 4.38 13.88 -37.11
CA GLY A 750 5.37 14.61 -36.33
C GLY A 750 4.91 14.87 -34.89
N SER A 751 5.23 16.06 -34.37
CA SER A 751 4.92 16.44 -32.97
C SER A 751 3.43 16.64 -32.67
N SER A 752 2.57 16.64 -33.69
CA SER A 752 1.11 16.81 -33.52
C SER A 752 0.50 15.71 -32.66
N LEU A 753 1.05 14.48 -32.72
CA LEU A 753 0.57 13.34 -31.95
C LEU A 753 0.69 13.55 -30.44
N PHE A 754 1.75 14.24 -29.99
CA PHE A 754 2.10 14.44 -28.58
C PHE A 754 1.31 15.56 -27.89
N LYS A 755 0.58 16.38 -28.67
CA LYS A 755 -0.21 17.51 -28.14
C LYS A 755 -1.46 17.05 -27.37
N ASN A 756 -1.92 15.82 -27.61
CA ASN A 756 -3.16 15.28 -27.07
C ASN A 756 -2.92 14.01 -26.25
N GLY A 757 -3.83 13.74 -25.32
CA GLY A 757 -3.82 12.48 -24.56
C GLY A 757 -4.06 11.24 -25.43
N ILE A 758 -3.79 10.07 -24.85
CA ILE A 758 -3.91 8.77 -25.51
C ILE A 758 -5.23 8.10 -25.14
N GLY A 759 -6.09 7.84 -26.13
CA GLY A 759 -7.29 7.05 -25.89
C GLY A 759 -6.93 5.60 -25.56
N ARG A 760 -7.67 4.93 -24.67
CA ARG A 760 -7.37 3.56 -24.22
C ARG A 760 -7.19 2.54 -25.34
N LYS A 761 -8.03 2.61 -26.39
CA LYS A 761 -7.88 1.73 -27.58
C LYS A 761 -6.54 1.96 -28.30
N ARG A 762 -6.09 3.22 -28.38
CA ARG A 762 -4.79 3.57 -28.96
C ARG A 762 -3.65 3.12 -28.03
N MET A 763 -3.81 3.24 -26.72
CA MET A 763 -2.84 2.71 -25.76
C MET A 763 -2.72 1.18 -25.87
N MET A 764 -3.83 0.45 -26.06
CA MET A 764 -3.78 -0.99 -26.33
C MET A 764 -3.10 -1.34 -27.65
N ARG A 765 -3.23 -0.50 -28.69
CA ARG A 765 -2.44 -0.67 -29.92
C ARG A 765 -0.96 -0.41 -29.66
N ALA A 766 -0.62 0.60 -28.85
CA ALA A 766 0.76 0.84 -28.44
C ALA A 766 1.33 -0.37 -27.70
N TYR A 767 0.52 -1.03 -26.84
CA TYR A 767 0.91 -2.28 -26.20
C TYR A 767 1.14 -3.41 -27.21
N LYS A 768 0.32 -3.55 -28.25
CA LYS A 768 0.56 -4.56 -29.29
C LYS A 768 1.90 -4.37 -30.02
N VAL A 769 2.35 -3.12 -30.15
CA VAL A 769 3.61 -2.77 -30.81
C VAL A 769 4.80 -2.93 -29.85
N LEU A 770 4.69 -2.36 -28.65
CA LEU A 770 5.78 -2.25 -27.69
C LEU A 770 5.83 -3.38 -26.66
N LYS A 771 4.79 -4.23 -26.57
CA LYS A 771 4.66 -5.41 -25.69
C LYS A 771 4.99 -5.24 -24.20
N ASP A 772 5.16 -4.00 -23.73
CA ASP A 772 5.48 -3.71 -22.34
C ASP A 772 4.24 -3.78 -21.43
N PRO A 773 4.27 -4.56 -20.33
CA PRO A 773 3.14 -4.72 -19.41
C PRO A 773 2.56 -3.42 -18.86
N VAL A 774 3.39 -2.40 -18.61
CA VAL A 774 2.95 -1.11 -18.05
C VAL A 774 1.95 -0.41 -18.97
N ILE A 775 2.13 -0.54 -20.29
CA ILE A 775 1.22 0.03 -21.28
C ILE A 775 -0.15 -0.65 -21.22
N SER A 776 -0.15 -1.98 -21.04
CA SER A 776 -1.38 -2.76 -20.86
C SER A 776 -2.11 -2.37 -19.57
N ASP A 777 -1.39 -2.26 -18.46
CA ASP A 777 -1.95 -1.89 -17.15
C ASP A 777 -2.63 -0.52 -17.21
N ILE A 778 -1.98 0.47 -17.81
CA ILE A 778 -2.54 1.83 -17.92
C ILE A 778 -3.71 1.88 -18.88
N ALA A 779 -3.67 1.13 -19.99
CA ALA A 779 -4.78 1.04 -20.92
C ALA A 779 -6.03 0.44 -20.27
N ASN A 780 -5.83 -0.60 -19.45
CA ASN A 780 -6.88 -1.34 -18.75
C ASN A 780 -7.21 -0.78 -17.35
N SER A 781 -6.52 0.27 -16.91
CA SER A 781 -6.68 0.88 -15.58
C SER A 781 -8.11 1.26 -15.21
N ASP A 782 -8.41 1.18 -13.92
CA ASP A 782 -9.66 1.64 -13.31
C ASP A 782 -9.65 3.15 -13.01
N LEU A 783 -8.69 3.90 -13.56
CA LEU A 783 -8.48 5.31 -13.28
C LEU A 783 -9.07 6.20 -14.37
N TYR A 784 -9.80 7.23 -13.97
CA TYR A 784 -10.24 8.33 -14.80
C TYR A 784 -9.37 9.55 -14.52
N TRP A 785 -8.70 10.07 -15.54
CA TRP A 785 -7.83 11.23 -15.40
C TRP A 785 -8.62 12.53 -15.60
N ASP A 786 -8.88 13.23 -14.50
CA ASP A 786 -9.68 14.45 -14.51
C ASP A 786 -8.81 15.68 -14.28
N LYS A 787 -9.09 16.75 -15.03
CA LYS A 787 -8.30 17.99 -14.95
C LYS A 787 -8.70 18.83 -13.76
N ILE A 788 -7.71 19.45 -13.11
CA ILE A 788 -7.94 20.45 -12.07
C ILE A 788 -8.44 21.74 -12.72
N VAL A 789 -9.51 22.33 -12.17
CA VAL A 789 -10.06 23.62 -12.63
C VAL A 789 -9.95 24.71 -11.57
N SER A 790 -9.64 24.36 -10.31
CA SER A 790 -9.46 25.33 -9.24
C SER A 790 -8.72 24.70 -8.07
N ILE A 791 -7.76 25.45 -7.51
CA ILE A 791 -7.15 25.19 -6.20
C ILE A 791 -7.33 26.50 -5.40
N LYS A 792 -8.03 26.43 -4.27
CA LYS A 792 -8.34 27.62 -3.46
C LYS A 792 -7.87 27.45 -2.03
N LYS A 793 -7.09 28.41 -1.54
CA LYS A 793 -6.73 28.52 -0.13
C LYS A 793 -8.00 28.75 0.71
N ILE A 794 -8.26 27.91 1.72
CA ILE A 794 -9.47 27.98 2.56
C ILE A 794 -9.19 28.56 3.94
N GLY A 795 -8.14 28.08 4.61
CA GLY A 795 -7.79 28.48 5.99
C GLY A 795 -7.25 27.31 6.81
N MET A 796 -6.86 27.56 8.06
CA MET A 796 -6.48 26.49 8.99
C MET A 796 -7.71 25.70 9.42
N ARG A 797 -7.63 24.36 9.37
CA ARG A 797 -8.67 23.46 9.87
C ARG A 797 -8.06 22.22 10.48
N ASP A 798 -8.85 21.53 11.31
CA ASP A 798 -8.50 20.18 11.76
C ASP A 798 -8.38 19.22 10.57
N VAL A 799 -7.28 18.47 10.59
CA VAL A 799 -6.95 17.48 9.57
C VAL A 799 -6.82 16.11 10.15
N TYR A 800 -7.01 15.12 9.29
CA TYR A 800 -7.07 13.71 9.62
C TYR A 800 -6.31 12.93 8.57
N ASP A 801 -5.81 11.77 8.97
CA ASP A 801 -5.10 10.85 8.11
C ASP A 801 -5.47 9.41 8.47
N ALA A 802 -5.12 8.48 7.60
CA ALA A 802 -5.46 7.08 7.72
C ALA A 802 -4.29 6.17 7.31
N THR A 803 -4.25 5.00 7.95
CA THR A 803 -3.34 3.90 7.66
C THR A 803 -4.13 2.84 6.90
N VAL A 804 -3.62 2.45 5.73
CA VAL A 804 -4.19 1.39 4.89
C VAL A 804 -3.14 0.31 4.74
N GLU A 805 -3.48 -0.91 5.11
CA GLU A 805 -2.58 -2.06 5.09
C GLU A 805 -2.45 -2.62 3.67
N GLY A 806 -1.20 -2.89 3.26
CA GLY A 806 -0.88 -3.41 1.93
C GLY A 806 -1.10 -2.43 0.78
N ALA A 807 -1.52 -1.19 1.05
CA ALA A 807 -1.66 -0.13 0.04
C ALA A 807 -1.35 1.25 0.63
N HIS A 808 -0.65 2.09 -0.13
CA HIS A 808 -0.27 3.46 0.25
C HIS A 808 -1.32 4.53 -0.12
N ASN A 809 -2.55 4.13 -0.44
CA ASN A 809 -3.57 5.05 -0.93
C ASN A 809 -5.00 4.54 -0.66
N PHE A 810 -6.01 5.40 -0.88
CA PHE A 810 -7.42 5.06 -0.79
C PHE A 810 -8.29 6.07 -1.57
N ILE A 811 -9.61 5.83 -1.63
CA ILE A 811 -10.59 6.77 -2.20
C ILE A 811 -11.20 7.66 -1.12
N ALA A 812 -11.13 8.98 -1.32
CA ALA A 812 -11.87 9.97 -0.55
C ALA A 812 -12.61 10.96 -1.46
N ASN A 813 -13.90 11.21 -1.20
CA ASN A 813 -14.73 12.09 -2.04
C ASN A 813 -14.70 11.78 -3.55
N ASP A 814 -14.60 10.49 -3.91
CA ASP A 814 -14.43 10.00 -5.28
C ASP A 814 -13.14 10.51 -5.97
N ILE A 815 -12.06 10.69 -5.21
CA ILE A 815 -10.71 11.05 -5.68
C ILE A 815 -9.69 10.09 -5.04
N ILE A 816 -8.65 9.70 -5.78
CA ILE A 816 -7.56 8.86 -5.29
C ILE A 816 -6.59 9.72 -4.45
N VAL A 817 -6.33 9.30 -3.22
CA VAL A 817 -5.52 10.03 -2.23
C VAL A 817 -4.49 9.12 -1.57
N HIS A 818 -3.31 9.65 -1.26
CA HIS A 818 -2.22 8.90 -0.62
C HIS A 818 -2.38 8.82 0.92
N ASN A 819 -1.73 7.83 1.54
CA ASN A 819 -1.67 7.64 2.99
C ASN A 819 -0.33 8.15 3.60
N SER A 820 -0.04 7.82 4.86
CA SER A 820 1.22 8.19 5.53
C SER A 820 2.33 7.13 5.38
N LEU A 821 3.59 7.59 5.24
CA LEU A 821 4.85 6.83 5.15
C LEU A 821 5.19 5.90 6.33
N GLU A 822 4.62 6.13 7.51
CA GLU A 822 5.05 5.56 8.81
C GLU A 822 4.86 4.04 8.97
N GLN A 823 4.49 3.28 7.93
CA GLN A 823 4.03 1.92 8.14
C GLN A 823 5.18 0.96 8.47
N ASP A 824 6.34 1.09 7.84
CA ASP A 824 7.27 -0.04 7.71
C ASP A 824 8.33 -0.14 8.83
N SER A 825 8.51 0.89 9.67
CA SER A 825 9.40 0.86 10.85
C SER A 825 8.79 0.16 12.07
N ASP A 826 9.63 -0.40 12.93
CA ASP A 826 9.23 -1.00 14.21
C ASP A 826 9.39 -0.01 15.37
N VAL A 827 10.48 0.76 15.33
CA VAL A 827 10.79 1.82 16.29
C VAL A 827 11.05 3.14 15.56
N VAL A 828 10.57 4.24 16.14
CA VAL A 828 10.86 5.60 15.67
C VAL A 828 11.33 6.44 16.84
N LEU A 829 12.57 6.91 16.76
CA LEU A 829 13.19 7.86 17.67
C LEU A 829 13.16 9.25 17.04
N LEU A 830 12.66 10.25 17.77
CA LEU A 830 12.67 11.65 17.37
C LEU A 830 13.55 12.45 18.32
N MET A 831 14.46 13.27 17.80
CA MET A 831 15.33 14.10 18.62
C MET A 831 14.95 15.57 18.55
N TYR A 832 14.89 16.21 19.73
CA TYR A 832 14.61 17.63 19.92
C TYR A 832 15.65 18.28 20.84
N ARG A 833 15.97 19.54 20.59
CA ARG A 833 16.89 20.36 21.39
C ARG A 833 16.31 21.76 21.51
N GLU A 834 15.99 22.17 22.73
CA GLU A 834 15.34 23.46 23.00
C GLU A 834 16.30 24.64 22.78
N ASP A 835 17.57 24.48 23.12
CA ASP A 835 18.63 25.48 22.97
C ASP A 835 18.90 25.89 21.53
N LYS A 836 18.54 25.04 20.55
CA LYS A 836 18.58 25.40 19.11
C LYS A 836 17.36 26.20 18.64
N ASP A 837 16.27 26.21 19.39
CA ASP A 837 15.10 27.07 19.12
C ASP A 837 15.16 28.39 19.90
N LYS A 838 15.60 28.33 21.16
CA LYS A 838 15.70 29.46 22.07
C LYS A 838 17.14 29.59 22.54
N ARG A 839 17.83 30.61 22.03
CA ARG A 839 19.24 30.88 22.39
C ARG A 839 19.44 31.13 23.89
N ASP A 840 18.43 31.71 24.54
CA ASP A 840 18.44 32.03 25.98
C ASP A 840 17.82 30.92 26.85
N SER A 841 17.67 29.69 26.33
CA SER A 841 17.16 28.56 27.09
C SER A 841 18.08 28.22 28.28
N GLU A 842 17.49 27.95 29.44
CA GLU A 842 18.20 27.40 30.61
C GLU A 842 18.65 25.94 30.36
N ARG A 843 18.02 25.25 29.39
CA ARG A 843 18.32 23.85 29.03
C ARG A 843 19.36 23.76 27.91
N LYS A 844 20.52 24.39 28.11
CA LYS A 844 21.62 24.37 27.12
C LYS A 844 22.17 22.95 26.93
N ASN A 845 22.39 22.55 25.68
CA ASN A 845 22.94 21.25 25.30
C ASN A 845 22.13 20.01 25.74
N ILE A 846 20.91 20.18 26.23
CA ILE A 846 20.03 19.04 26.56
C ILE A 846 19.24 18.64 25.32
N ALA A 847 19.36 17.38 24.91
CA ALA A 847 18.58 16.77 23.86
C ALA A 847 17.54 15.81 24.43
N GLU A 848 16.29 15.98 24.00
CA GLU A 848 15.22 15.03 24.26
C GLU A 848 15.17 13.99 23.14
N ILE A 849 15.34 12.71 23.49
CA ILE A 849 15.12 11.58 22.58
C ILE A 849 13.75 10.98 22.90
N MET A 850 12.82 11.14 21.97
CA MET A 850 11.44 10.70 22.09
C MET A 850 11.23 9.38 21.33
N ILE A 851 10.85 8.32 22.03
CA ILE A 851 10.40 7.07 21.40
C ILE A 851 8.98 7.29 20.90
N ALA A 852 8.82 7.78 19.68
CA ALA A 852 7.53 8.21 19.13
C ALA A 852 6.67 7.03 18.62
N LYS A 853 7.30 5.91 18.26
CA LYS A 853 6.65 4.64 17.88
C LYS A 853 7.50 3.49 18.39
N HIS A 854 6.85 2.47 18.95
CA HIS A 854 7.47 1.20 19.26
C HIS A 854 6.40 0.10 19.11
N ARG A 855 6.62 -0.89 18.22
CA ARG A 855 5.63 -1.95 17.97
C ARG A 855 5.51 -2.98 19.09
N ASN A 856 6.61 -3.24 19.79
CA ASN A 856 6.76 -4.34 20.74
C ASN A 856 7.08 -3.87 22.18
N GLY A 857 7.01 -2.57 22.45
CA GLY A 857 7.39 -1.99 23.74
C GLY A 857 6.80 -0.60 23.99
N PRO A 858 7.15 0.03 25.12
CA PRO A 858 6.60 1.32 25.52
C PRO A 858 7.09 2.51 24.67
N ILE A 859 6.32 3.59 24.71
CA ILE A 859 6.65 4.91 24.14
C ILE A 859 7.04 5.81 25.32
N GLY A 860 7.99 6.71 25.13
CA GLY A 860 8.41 7.64 26.16
C GLY A 860 9.38 8.68 25.64
N LYS A 861 10.08 9.33 26.57
CA LYS A 861 11.17 10.25 26.27
C LYS A 861 12.28 10.10 27.30
N ILE A 862 13.50 10.37 26.88
CA ILE A 862 14.68 10.45 27.74
C ILE A 862 15.43 11.75 27.42
N GLU A 863 16.33 12.14 28.32
CA GLU A 863 17.11 13.36 28.19
C GLU A 863 18.60 13.02 28.23
N LEU A 864 19.34 13.51 27.24
CA LEU A 864 20.78 13.31 27.11
C LEU A 864 21.48 14.67 27.01
N PHE A 865 22.71 14.74 27.51
CA PHE A 865 23.57 15.91 27.36
C PHE A 865 24.42 15.78 26.09
N PHE A 866 24.42 16.80 25.23
CA PHE A 866 25.26 16.86 24.04
C PHE A 866 26.52 17.68 24.30
N ASN A 867 27.67 17.03 24.28
CA ASN A 867 28.95 17.72 24.38
C ASN A 867 29.37 18.24 23.00
N GLU A 868 29.36 19.57 22.81
CA GLU A 868 29.69 20.19 21.52
C GLU A 868 31.16 20.04 21.12
N SER A 869 32.10 19.99 22.07
CA SER A 869 33.54 19.85 21.77
C SER A 869 33.90 18.43 21.36
N GLN A 870 33.31 17.43 22.03
CA GLN A 870 33.52 16.01 21.77
C GLN A 870 32.58 15.44 20.70
N VAL A 871 31.56 16.22 20.31
CA VAL A 871 30.54 15.86 19.30
C VAL A 871 29.83 14.53 19.65
N SER A 872 29.56 14.32 20.95
CA SER A 872 29.01 13.08 21.52
C SER A 872 27.91 13.35 22.56
N PHE A 873 27.13 12.32 22.90
CA PHE A 873 26.09 12.36 23.92
C PHE A 873 26.51 11.62 25.19
N LYS A 874 26.15 12.18 26.36
CA LYS A 874 26.35 11.59 27.70
C LYS A 874 25.02 11.55 28.46
N THR A 875 24.89 10.63 29.42
CA THR A 875 23.78 10.66 30.38
C THR A 875 23.88 11.88 31.28
N LEU A 876 22.75 12.46 31.69
CA LEU A 876 22.74 13.66 32.55
C LEU A 876 23.46 13.42 33.88
N GLU A 877 23.30 12.24 34.49
CA GLU A 877 23.99 11.88 35.73
C GLU A 877 25.51 11.86 35.58
N ARG A 878 26.02 11.38 34.43
CA ARG A 878 27.45 11.34 34.17
C ARG A 878 28.02 12.75 33.98
N HIS A 879 27.28 13.64 33.31
CA HIS A 879 27.68 15.04 33.17
C HIS A 879 27.71 15.79 34.51
N LEU A 880 26.76 15.54 35.43
CA LEU A 880 26.75 16.21 36.73
C LEU A 880 27.88 15.74 37.68
N ARG A 881 28.56 14.62 37.37
CA ARG A 881 29.65 14.05 38.16
C ARG A 881 31.05 14.41 37.63
N GLU A 882 31.14 14.86 36.38
CA GLU A 882 32.36 15.32 35.68
C GLU A 882 32.42 16.85 35.71
#